data_AF-A0AA96UB99-F1
#
_entry.id   AF-A0AA96UB99-F1
#
_cell.length_a   1.000
_cell.length_b   1.000
_cell.length_c   1.000
_cell.angle_alpha   90.00
_cell.angle_beta   90.00
_cell.angle_gamma   90.00
#
_symmetry.space_group_name_H-M   'P 1'
#
loop_
_entity.id
_entity.type
_entity.pdbx_description
1 polymer ?
#
loop_
_entity_poly.entity_id
_entity_poly.type
_entity_poly.pdbx_seq_one_letter_code
_entity_poly.pdbx_strand_id
1 'polypeptide(L)'
;MAELRVRVTQDSASRWRRRSGEYATLREALEVAEPGDTLTVRAGTFREAVLVDKPVTLVPEQGPGSVRISPPESAVRGGTALTVTAAATVSGLVVEGSDRSAPAVLVAGADGAVLSGCRVETSSAVGVELADGARARLVDCVVENPSGLGVRLRAQSRAELLDCEVAAAGQSGLAVLAGSRLHAERVKVRRTGGAGVLLADPGTLAELIGCEVSEVRGSGVQAEAQAVGRLTDCTVHRVSGNGLSLDTGAELELSSCRVHEVPENAADLRGGAKLTLRQVTVHGFGRGALSVWDGGTRVLAEGCRFHSAQGDYPALWVSDGAALELADCALDDLPDALFVLDQGSTATARDCSFSAIRSSAVSVSGGAGVDLSGCRIQGAGTGLWFRDHGSGGLLTDCEIADVATGVIVTKGADPVLRECTVRGASEAGVYVSAQGRGEFDTVRVSQGGFGFHVIDGCRTKLIRCRAERNSRAGFEFSEPGPVAEGCTSDDAAPTPAVVPPVPAVPAPAGPPLATLVQTSSPALPAAAVIAPIPDCRPADVALAELDSLVGLATVKQEVRTLIDLISVGRARQRAGLKAPSPRRHLVFTGAPGTGKTTVARLYGEILASLGVLQRGHLVEVARLDLVGEHIGSTAIRTAAAFDKARGGVLFIDEAYALAPEDGGRDFGREAIDTLVKLMEDHRDEVVVIVAGYTGEMERFLAANPGLSSRFSRTVTFPDYTAGELLDIARAQAAEHEYRLADATETALLTHFTGIDRSTGFGNGRTARQVFETMVERHASRVAHLPSPTTEDLQLLVPADLP
;
A
#
# COMPACT_ATOMS: atom_id res chain seq x y z
N MET A 1 25.08 38.30 -45.47
CA MET A 1 25.81 38.82 -44.29
C MET A 1 25.18 38.18 -43.08
N ALA A 2 25.97 37.53 -42.22
CA ALA A 2 25.45 36.99 -40.97
C ALA A 2 24.90 38.16 -40.14
N GLU A 3 23.65 38.06 -39.69
CA GLU A 3 23.03 39.06 -38.84
C GLU A 3 23.75 39.03 -37.49
N LEU A 4 24.42 40.12 -37.11
CA LEU A 4 25.11 40.20 -35.82
C LEU A 4 24.05 40.30 -34.73
N ARG A 5 24.03 39.31 -33.84
CA ARG A 5 22.93 39.06 -32.90
C ARG A 5 23.35 39.11 -31.43
N VAL A 6 24.64 39.07 -31.14
CA VAL A 6 25.16 39.11 -29.77
C VAL A 6 26.06 40.32 -29.61
N ARG A 7 25.80 41.14 -28.60
CA ARG A 7 26.62 42.29 -28.24
C ARG A 7 27.35 42.03 -26.93
N VAL A 8 28.67 42.04 -26.97
CA VAL A 8 29.50 41.95 -25.76
C VAL A 8 29.77 43.37 -25.27
N THR A 9 29.39 43.65 -24.03
CA THR A 9 29.68 44.92 -23.34
C THR A 9 30.75 44.66 -22.29
N GLN A 10 31.95 45.17 -22.56
CA GLN A 10 33.08 45.03 -21.65
C GLN A 10 32.99 46.04 -20.51
N ASP A 11 32.64 45.57 -19.31
CA ASP A 11 32.49 46.41 -18.11
C ASP A 11 33.79 46.55 -17.30
N SER A 12 34.94 46.20 -17.91
CA SER A 12 36.25 46.29 -17.26
C SER A 12 36.47 47.64 -16.55
N ALA A 13 37.03 47.60 -15.34
CA ALA A 13 37.30 48.77 -14.49
C ALA A 13 38.24 49.82 -15.13
N SER A 14 38.79 49.57 -16.32
CA SER A 14 39.61 50.51 -17.06
C SER A 14 38.76 51.36 -18.02
N ARG A 15 38.62 52.66 -17.71
CA ARG A 15 37.90 53.66 -18.55
C ARG A 15 38.36 53.75 -20.02
N TRP A 16 39.49 53.11 -20.37
CA TRP A 16 40.14 53.20 -21.68
C TRP A 16 39.88 52.01 -22.62
N ARG A 17 39.15 50.96 -22.19
CA ARG A 17 38.89 49.73 -22.97
C ARG A 17 37.42 49.37 -23.13
N ARG A 18 36.48 50.31 -23.10
CA ARG A 18 35.09 50.02 -23.51
C ARG A 18 35.04 49.79 -25.03
N ARG A 19 35.17 48.53 -25.47
CA ARG A 19 34.89 48.11 -26.84
C ARG A 19 33.63 47.25 -26.83
N SER A 20 32.63 47.63 -27.60
CA SER A 20 31.48 46.76 -27.89
C SER A 20 31.79 45.95 -29.15
N GLY A 21 31.85 44.63 -29.03
CA GLY A 21 31.91 43.72 -30.18
C GLY A 21 30.50 43.20 -30.50
N GLU A 22 30.15 43.11 -31.78
CA GLU A 22 28.95 42.42 -32.23
C GLU A 22 29.34 41.11 -32.95
N TYR A 23 28.66 40.02 -32.62
CA TYR A 23 28.97 38.65 -33.08
C TYR A 23 27.72 37.96 -33.62
N ALA A 24 27.90 36.96 -34.49
CA ALA A 24 26.79 36.22 -35.09
C ALA A 24 26.25 35.10 -34.18
N THR A 25 27.14 34.48 -33.39
CA THR A 25 26.82 33.32 -32.53
C THR A 25 27.14 33.61 -31.06
N LEU A 26 26.50 32.86 -30.15
CA LEU A 26 26.81 32.92 -28.72
C LEU A 26 28.20 32.36 -28.43
N ARG A 27 28.62 31.31 -29.15
CA ARG A 27 29.95 30.72 -29.02
C ARG A 27 31.06 31.73 -29.32
N GLU A 28 31.00 32.42 -30.46
CA GLU A 28 32.00 33.44 -30.82
C GLU A 28 32.07 34.56 -29.78
N ALA A 29 30.91 35.01 -29.28
CA ALA A 29 30.85 36.05 -28.26
C ALA A 29 31.48 35.60 -26.93
N LEU A 30 31.23 34.36 -26.50
CA LEU A 30 31.78 33.79 -25.26
C LEU A 30 33.29 33.52 -25.35
N GLU A 31 33.80 33.14 -26.53
CA GLU A 31 35.24 32.98 -26.76
C GLU A 31 36.00 34.29 -26.51
N VAL A 32 35.44 35.43 -26.93
CA VAL A 32 36.08 36.74 -26.80
C VAL A 32 35.75 37.46 -25.49
N ALA A 33 34.65 37.12 -24.83
CA ALA A 33 34.27 37.72 -23.56
C ALA A 33 35.33 37.53 -22.47
N GLU A 34 35.52 38.56 -21.64
CA GLU A 34 36.36 38.52 -20.44
C GLU A 34 35.49 38.29 -19.18
N PRO A 35 36.06 37.74 -18.09
CA PRO A 35 35.40 37.67 -16.79
C PRO A 35 34.76 39.00 -16.36
N GLY A 36 33.47 38.98 -16.03
CA GLY A 36 32.67 40.15 -15.64
C GLY A 36 31.92 40.85 -16.77
N ASP A 37 32.11 40.43 -18.02
CA ASP A 37 31.43 41.03 -19.17
C ASP A 37 29.92 40.71 -19.20
N THR A 38 29.16 41.61 -19.81
CA THR A 38 27.72 41.42 -20.07
C THR A 38 27.47 41.18 -21.55
N LEU A 39 26.89 40.03 -21.89
CA LEU A 39 26.47 39.64 -23.22
C LEU A 39 24.98 39.94 -23.37
N THR A 40 24.66 40.97 -24.15
CA THR A 40 23.29 41.33 -24.53
C THR A 40 22.92 40.64 -25.84
N VAL A 41 21.85 39.85 -25.83
CA VAL A 41 21.51 38.95 -26.94
C VAL A 41 20.21 39.39 -27.62
N ARG A 42 20.24 39.68 -28.92
CA ARG A 42 19.04 39.99 -29.72
C ARG A 42 18.15 38.76 -29.83
N ALA A 43 16.85 38.99 -29.97
CA ALA A 43 15.89 37.91 -30.09
C ALA A 43 16.19 36.99 -31.28
N GLY A 44 15.97 35.69 -31.07
CA GLY A 44 16.15 34.68 -32.10
C GLY A 44 16.50 33.31 -31.54
N THR A 45 16.49 32.32 -32.44
CA THR A 45 16.90 30.95 -32.16
C THR A 45 18.36 30.74 -32.53
N PHE A 46 19.16 30.33 -31.56
CA PHE A 46 20.57 29.98 -31.68
C PHE A 46 20.68 28.45 -31.78
N ARG A 47 21.02 27.96 -32.96
CA ARG A 47 21.13 26.53 -33.27
C ARG A 47 22.53 26.00 -32.96
N GLU A 48 22.97 26.16 -31.73
CA GLU A 48 24.30 25.81 -31.26
C GLU A 48 24.23 25.33 -29.81
N ALA A 49 25.18 24.48 -29.41
CA ALA A 49 25.43 24.18 -28.02
C ALA A 49 26.29 25.30 -27.41
N VAL A 50 25.89 25.79 -26.23
CA VAL A 50 26.50 26.95 -25.56
C VAL A 50 27.26 26.49 -24.32
N LEU A 51 28.55 26.82 -24.25
CA LEU A 51 29.40 26.59 -23.08
C LEU A 51 29.75 27.93 -22.44
N VAL A 52 29.36 28.11 -21.18
CA VAL A 52 29.71 29.27 -20.37
C VAL A 52 30.76 28.87 -19.35
N ASP A 53 32.02 29.07 -19.72
CA ASP A 53 33.22 28.70 -18.95
C ASP A 53 33.90 29.89 -18.26
N LYS A 54 33.33 31.08 -18.39
CA LYS A 54 33.79 32.33 -17.75
C LYS A 54 32.67 32.94 -16.92
N PRO A 55 32.98 33.70 -15.86
CA PRO A 55 31.97 34.35 -15.03
C PRO A 55 31.44 35.60 -15.76
N VAL A 56 30.46 35.39 -16.65
CA VAL A 56 29.84 36.44 -17.47
C VAL A 56 28.34 36.53 -17.18
N THR A 57 27.72 37.63 -17.62
CA THR A 57 26.26 37.83 -17.53
C THR A 57 25.63 37.72 -18.92
N LEU A 58 24.74 36.76 -19.14
CA LEU A 58 23.97 36.60 -20.38
C LEU A 58 22.55 37.11 -20.17
N VAL A 59 22.13 38.11 -20.96
CA VAL A 59 20.80 38.73 -20.86
C VAL A 59 20.19 38.98 -22.25
N PRO A 60 18.92 38.64 -22.49
CA PRO A 60 18.22 39.00 -23.71
C PRO A 60 17.91 40.50 -23.78
N GLU A 61 18.17 41.12 -24.94
CA GLU A 61 17.92 42.55 -25.19
C GLU A 61 16.43 42.90 -25.14
N GLN A 62 15.59 41.99 -25.62
CA GLN A 62 14.14 42.21 -25.82
C GLN A 62 13.31 41.59 -24.68
N GLY A 63 13.96 41.24 -23.56
CA GLY A 63 13.33 40.66 -22.39
C GLY A 63 13.28 39.12 -22.39
N PRO A 64 12.80 38.52 -21.28
CA PRO A 64 12.76 37.07 -21.09
C PRO A 64 11.99 36.35 -22.19
N GLY A 65 12.43 35.16 -22.58
CA GLY A 65 11.76 34.35 -23.61
C GLY A 65 12.16 34.67 -25.04
N SER A 66 12.78 35.83 -25.30
CA SER A 66 13.09 36.29 -26.66
C SER A 66 14.27 35.57 -27.32
N VAL A 67 15.12 34.92 -26.52
CA VAL A 67 16.31 34.19 -26.96
C VAL A 67 16.13 32.70 -26.67
N ARG A 68 16.28 31.88 -27.72
CA ARG A 68 16.10 30.42 -27.65
C ARG A 68 17.38 29.69 -28.05
N ILE A 69 17.88 28.80 -27.20
CA ILE A 69 19.00 27.90 -27.49
C ILE A 69 18.41 26.54 -27.89
N SER A 70 18.69 26.09 -29.11
CA SER A 70 18.09 24.89 -29.71
C SER A 70 19.12 24.17 -30.59
N PRO A 71 20.08 23.42 -29.99
CA PRO A 71 21.13 22.75 -30.74
C PRO A 71 20.54 21.68 -31.69
N PRO A 72 21.07 21.53 -32.92
CA PRO A 72 20.66 20.46 -33.82
C PRO A 72 21.22 19.11 -33.36
N GLU A 73 20.45 18.03 -33.53
CA GLU A 73 20.77 16.66 -33.07
C GLU A 73 22.17 16.18 -33.50
N SER A 74 22.65 16.62 -34.67
CA SER A 74 23.94 16.18 -35.23
C SER A 74 25.17 16.95 -34.71
N ALA A 75 25.00 18.05 -33.98
CA ALA A 75 26.10 18.98 -33.65
C ALA A 75 26.74 18.79 -32.27
N VAL A 76 26.23 17.86 -31.45
CA VAL A 76 26.63 17.78 -30.04
C VAL A 76 27.54 16.57 -29.78
N ARG A 77 28.85 16.80 -29.64
CA ARG A 77 29.70 15.87 -28.86
C ARG A 77 29.28 16.03 -27.39
N GLY A 78 28.32 15.24 -26.92
CA GLY A 78 27.90 15.23 -25.50
C GLY A 78 26.52 15.82 -25.16
N GLY A 79 25.60 15.94 -26.12
CA GLY A 79 24.14 16.04 -25.90
C GLY A 79 23.52 17.23 -25.17
N THR A 80 24.29 18.13 -24.55
CA THR A 80 23.75 19.22 -23.69
C THR A 80 23.62 20.55 -24.44
N ALA A 81 22.49 21.25 -24.27
CA ALA A 81 22.22 22.52 -24.95
C ALA A 81 22.93 23.72 -24.31
N LEU A 82 22.89 23.79 -22.97
CA LEU A 82 23.57 24.82 -22.19
C LEU A 82 24.41 24.18 -21.10
N THR A 83 25.72 24.39 -21.15
CA THR A 83 26.66 23.95 -20.10
C THR A 83 27.26 25.16 -19.41
N VAL A 84 27.17 25.22 -18.08
CA VAL A 84 27.74 26.28 -17.25
C VAL A 84 28.78 25.68 -16.30
N THR A 85 30.03 26.09 -16.45
CA THR A 85 31.16 25.60 -15.64
C THR A 85 31.84 26.70 -14.82
N ALA A 86 31.37 27.94 -14.92
CA ALA A 86 31.85 29.08 -14.15
C ALA A 86 30.71 29.78 -13.39
N ALA A 87 31.07 30.72 -12.51
CA ALA A 87 30.16 31.57 -11.75
C ALA A 87 29.45 32.61 -12.65
N ALA A 88 28.68 32.14 -13.62
CA ALA A 88 28.00 32.95 -14.61
C ALA A 88 26.54 33.20 -14.21
N THR A 89 26.00 34.33 -14.67
CA THR A 89 24.58 34.66 -14.55
C THR A 89 23.92 34.53 -15.91
N VAL A 90 22.93 33.64 -16.01
CA VAL A 90 22.15 33.42 -17.22
C VAL A 90 20.71 33.81 -16.94
N SER A 91 20.20 34.81 -17.63
CA SER A 91 18.87 35.37 -17.36
C SER A 91 17.95 35.31 -18.57
N GLY A 92 16.69 34.91 -18.36
CA GLY A 92 15.61 35.09 -19.34
C GLY A 92 15.70 34.26 -20.63
N LEU A 93 16.52 33.21 -20.66
CA LEU A 93 16.72 32.38 -21.85
C LEU A 93 15.71 31.22 -21.92
N VAL A 94 15.35 30.82 -23.13
CA VAL A 94 14.66 29.56 -23.40
C VAL A 94 15.68 28.52 -23.85
N VAL A 95 15.74 27.38 -23.18
CA VAL A 95 16.63 26.27 -23.54
C VAL A 95 15.81 25.07 -23.97
N GLU A 96 16.08 24.57 -25.16
CA GLU A 96 15.50 23.35 -25.68
C GLU A 96 16.55 22.23 -25.75
N GLY A 97 16.12 21.01 -25.43
CA GLY A 97 16.93 19.81 -25.58
C GLY A 97 16.07 18.64 -26.07
N SER A 98 16.72 17.70 -26.76
CA SER A 98 16.06 16.47 -27.21
C SER A 98 16.89 15.21 -26.96
N ASP A 99 18.12 15.34 -26.45
CA ASP A 99 19.01 14.20 -26.21
C ASP A 99 18.59 13.41 -24.97
N ARG A 100 18.20 12.16 -25.17
CA ARG A 100 17.73 11.25 -24.12
C ARG A 100 18.84 10.62 -23.27
N SER A 101 20.10 10.94 -23.56
CA SER A 101 21.27 10.48 -22.80
C SER A 101 21.96 11.59 -21.99
N ALA A 102 21.59 12.84 -22.24
CA ALA A 102 22.21 14.02 -21.64
C ALA A 102 21.15 14.97 -21.04
N PRO A 103 21.54 15.87 -20.12
CA PRO A 103 20.67 16.94 -19.66
C PRO A 103 20.49 18.04 -20.72
N ALA A 104 19.41 18.82 -20.65
CA ALA A 104 19.29 20.02 -21.49
C ALA A 104 20.17 21.17 -20.97
N VAL A 105 20.19 21.36 -19.65
CA VAL A 105 21.07 22.29 -18.95
C VAL A 105 21.95 21.53 -17.96
N LEU A 106 23.27 21.68 -18.09
CA LEU A 106 24.25 21.11 -17.15
C LEU A 106 25.00 22.23 -16.44
N VAL A 107 24.97 22.23 -15.12
CA VAL A 107 25.87 23.03 -14.29
C VAL A 107 26.89 22.09 -13.65
N ALA A 108 28.15 22.17 -14.07
CA ALA A 108 29.19 21.23 -13.65
C ALA A 108 30.38 21.97 -13.08
N GLY A 109 30.75 21.69 -11.81
CA GLY A 109 31.90 22.28 -11.13
C GLY A 109 31.84 23.79 -10.87
N ALA A 110 30.77 24.47 -11.29
CA ALA A 110 30.61 25.91 -11.09
C ALA A 110 30.31 26.24 -9.62
N ASP A 111 30.94 27.27 -9.06
CA ASP A 111 30.63 27.79 -7.74
C ASP A 111 29.97 29.17 -7.84
N GLY A 112 28.65 29.22 -7.66
CA GLY A 112 27.86 30.46 -7.71
C GLY A 112 27.24 30.77 -9.07
N ALA A 113 26.90 29.74 -9.86
CA ALA A 113 26.12 29.94 -11.08
C ALA A 113 24.69 30.38 -10.77
N VAL A 114 24.15 31.33 -11.52
CA VAL A 114 22.78 31.83 -11.34
C VAL A 114 22.00 31.68 -12.64
N LEU A 115 20.86 30.99 -12.57
CA LEU A 115 19.86 30.89 -13.63
C LEU A 115 18.62 31.65 -13.17
N SER A 116 18.24 32.73 -13.86
CA SER A 116 17.13 33.59 -13.46
C SER A 116 16.11 33.78 -14.57
N GLY A 117 14.83 33.51 -14.32
CA GLY A 117 13.78 33.69 -15.33
C GLY A 117 13.95 32.80 -16.56
N CYS A 118 14.73 31.72 -16.46
CA CYS A 118 15.01 30.82 -17.56
C CYS A 118 13.89 29.80 -17.72
N ARG A 119 13.56 29.47 -18.97
CA ARG A 119 12.61 28.41 -19.29
C ARG A 119 13.31 27.26 -19.99
N VAL A 120 13.16 26.05 -19.48
CA VAL A 120 13.72 24.84 -20.06
C VAL A 120 12.55 23.98 -20.57
N GLU A 121 12.42 23.87 -21.90
CA GLU A 121 11.39 23.07 -22.57
C GLU A 121 12.10 21.93 -23.31
N THR A 122 12.09 20.71 -22.77
CA THR A 122 12.95 19.64 -23.28
C THR A 122 12.31 18.26 -23.30
N SER A 123 12.86 17.34 -24.10
CA SER A 123 12.60 15.89 -24.01
C SER A 123 13.86 15.10 -23.69
N SER A 124 14.83 15.74 -23.02
CA SER A 124 16.12 15.18 -22.63
C SER A 124 16.02 14.19 -21.47
N ALA A 125 17.13 13.50 -21.14
CA ALA A 125 17.22 12.64 -19.96
C ALA A 125 16.86 13.42 -18.67
N VAL A 126 17.32 14.67 -18.59
CA VAL A 126 17.11 15.59 -17.47
C VAL A 126 16.86 17.01 -18.00
N GLY A 127 15.97 17.76 -17.37
CA GLY A 127 15.79 19.19 -17.63
C GLY A 127 17.02 20.00 -17.24
N VAL A 128 17.25 20.10 -15.93
CA VAL A 128 18.42 20.77 -15.36
C VAL A 128 19.18 19.81 -14.46
N GLU A 129 20.48 19.67 -14.70
CA GLU A 129 21.37 18.86 -13.89
C GLU A 129 22.45 19.71 -13.23
N LEU A 130 22.65 19.50 -11.93
CA LEU A 130 23.83 19.96 -11.20
C LEU A 130 24.73 18.75 -10.89
N ALA A 131 25.99 18.85 -11.27
CA ALA A 131 26.98 17.79 -11.11
C ALA A 131 28.35 18.34 -10.67
N ASP A 132 29.24 17.42 -10.33
CA ASP A 132 30.65 17.67 -10.03
C ASP A 132 30.87 18.74 -8.94
N GLY A 133 30.07 18.67 -7.87
CA GLY A 133 30.15 19.60 -6.73
C GLY A 133 29.65 21.01 -7.02
N ALA A 134 28.90 21.22 -8.12
CA ALA A 134 28.39 22.52 -8.51
C ALA A 134 27.51 23.16 -7.43
N ARG A 135 27.57 24.48 -7.34
CA ARG A 135 26.70 25.33 -6.53
C ARG A 135 25.98 26.31 -7.43
N ALA A 136 24.66 26.17 -7.52
CA ALA A 136 23.86 27.01 -8.39
C ALA A 136 22.57 27.47 -7.74
N ARG A 137 22.10 28.64 -8.16
CA ARG A 137 20.82 29.20 -7.77
C ARG A 137 19.92 29.34 -8.99
N LEU A 138 18.72 28.80 -8.91
CA LEU A 138 17.65 28.91 -9.89
C LEU A 138 16.57 29.82 -9.29
N VAL A 139 16.25 30.92 -9.96
CA VAL A 139 15.26 31.90 -9.50
C VAL A 139 14.24 32.13 -10.61
N ASP A 140 12.94 32.02 -10.30
CA ASP A 140 11.86 32.23 -11.28
C ASP A 140 12.00 31.36 -12.54
N CYS A 141 12.59 30.16 -12.40
CA CYS A 141 12.83 29.25 -13.52
C CYS A 141 11.67 28.28 -13.71
N VAL A 142 11.37 27.95 -14.97
CA VAL A 142 10.37 26.94 -15.33
C VAL A 142 11.06 25.79 -16.07
N VAL A 143 10.87 24.56 -15.61
CA VAL A 143 11.46 23.35 -16.20
C VAL A 143 10.35 22.37 -16.57
N GLU A 144 10.23 22.07 -17.87
CA GLU A 144 9.30 21.10 -18.41
C GLU A 144 10.05 19.98 -19.14
N ASN A 145 9.88 18.73 -18.69
CA ASN A 145 10.54 17.56 -19.30
C ASN A 145 9.68 16.28 -19.32
N PRO A 146 8.75 16.12 -20.29
CA PRO A 146 7.88 14.94 -20.40
C PRO A 146 8.57 13.60 -20.58
N SER A 147 9.86 13.56 -20.94
CA SER A 147 10.56 12.30 -21.23
C SER A 147 11.47 11.81 -20.10
N GLY A 148 11.82 12.67 -19.14
CA GLY A 148 12.83 12.34 -18.13
C GLY A 148 12.61 13.05 -16.80
N LEU A 149 13.71 13.33 -16.10
CA LEU A 149 13.71 14.04 -14.82
C LEU A 149 13.57 15.54 -15.03
N GLY A 150 12.91 16.23 -14.10
CA GLY A 150 12.85 17.70 -14.11
C GLY A 150 14.19 18.32 -13.74
N VAL A 151 14.53 18.30 -12.44
CA VAL A 151 15.81 18.79 -11.92
C VAL A 151 16.52 17.67 -11.16
N ARG A 152 17.79 17.43 -11.49
CA ARG A 152 18.65 16.42 -10.83
C ARG A 152 19.87 17.07 -10.18
N LEU A 153 20.13 16.72 -8.93
CA LEU A 153 21.40 17.01 -8.27
C LEU A 153 22.14 15.70 -8.03
N ARG A 154 23.43 15.66 -8.36
CA ARG A 154 24.33 14.53 -8.06
C ARG A 154 25.74 15.00 -7.72
N ALA A 155 26.59 14.07 -7.30
CA ALA A 155 28.00 14.31 -7.03
C ALA A 155 28.22 15.48 -6.05
N GLN A 156 27.53 15.43 -4.90
CA GLN A 156 27.67 16.40 -3.80
C GLN A 156 27.40 17.86 -4.18
N SER A 157 26.53 18.08 -5.18
CA SER A 157 26.16 19.41 -5.65
C SER A 157 25.19 20.11 -4.68
N ARG A 158 25.07 21.44 -4.79
CA ARG A 158 24.15 22.25 -4.00
C ARG A 158 23.30 23.13 -4.90
N ALA A 159 21.97 23.05 -4.76
CA ALA A 159 21.05 23.92 -5.47
C ALA A 159 20.19 24.75 -4.51
N GLU A 160 20.00 26.02 -4.85
CA GLU A 160 18.97 26.89 -4.28
C GLU A 160 17.90 27.14 -5.36
N LEU A 161 16.68 26.66 -5.17
CA LEU A 161 15.55 26.91 -6.07
C LEU A 161 14.58 27.86 -5.38
N LEU A 162 14.32 29.02 -5.99
CA LEU A 162 13.43 30.04 -5.45
C LEU A 162 12.38 30.39 -6.50
N ASP A 163 11.10 30.30 -6.12
CA ASP A 163 9.98 30.69 -7.00
C ASP A 163 9.98 29.94 -8.34
N CYS A 164 10.49 28.70 -8.35
CA CYS A 164 10.61 27.87 -9.54
C CYS A 164 9.40 26.96 -9.74
N GLU A 165 9.16 26.57 -10.99
CA GLU A 165 8.18 25.54 -11.36
C GLU A 165 8.86 24.39 -12.11
N VAL A 166 8.63 23.17 -11.64
CA VAL A 166 9.04 21.93 -12.30
C VAL A 166 7.79 21.16 -12.66
N ALA A 167 7.49 21.10 -13.95
CA ALA A 167 6.24 20.55 -14.43
C ALA A 167 6.46 19.47 -15.49
N ALA A 168 5.46 18.60 -15.64
CA ALA A 168 5.42 17.61 -16.71
C ALA A 168 6.64 16.67 -16.72
N ALA A 169 7.24 16.34 -15.58
CA ALA A 169 8.38 15.42 -15.57
C ALA A 169 7.90 14.00 -15.89
N GLY A 170 8.45 13.36 -16.94
CA GLY A 170 8.10 11.98 -17.29
C GLY A 170 8.46 10.97 -16.19
N GLN A 171 9.48 11.30 -15.40
CA GLN A 171 9.94 10.56 -14.23
C GLN A 171 9.73 11.43 -12.97
N SER A 172 10.76 11.58 -12.13
CA SER A 172 10.69 12.41 -10.94
C SER A 172 10.83 13.91 -11.24
N GLY A 173 10.09 14.74 -10.50
CA GLY A 173 10.17 16.19 -10.61
C GLY A 173 11.51 16.73 -10.13
N LEU A 174 11.78 16.58 -8.83
CA LEU A 174 13.05 16.90 -8.20
C LEU A 174 13.74 15.61 -7.76
N ALA A 175 14.98 15.39 -8.17
CA ALA A 175 15.79 14.24 -7.75
C ALA A 175 17.09 14.73 -7.10
N VAL A 176 17.25 14.50 -5.79
CA VAL A 176 18.45 14.84 -5.04
C VAL A 176 19.17 13.55 -4.68
N LEU A 177 20.37 13.37 -5.22
CA LEU A 177 21.09 12.10 -5.19
C LEU A 177 22.55 12.31 -4.77
N ALA A 178 23.23 11.23 -4.45
CA ALA A 178 24.68 11.14 -4.26
C ALA A 178 25.25 12.23 -3.32
N GLY A 179 24.66 12.38 -2.14
CA GLY A 179 25.15 13.30 -1.09
C GLY A 179 24.92 14.78 -1.38
N SER A 180 24.02 15.09 -2.30
CA SER A 180 23.74 16.47 -2.73
C SER A 180 22.79 17.20 -1.77
N ARG A 181 22.74 18.53 -1.87
CA ARG A 181 21.91 19.37 -1.02
C ARG A 181 20.98 20.27 -1.81
N LEU A 182 19.70 20.23 -1.50
CA LEU A 182 18.69 21.09 -2.10
C LEU A 182 18.11 22.03 -1.03
N HIS A 183 18.05 23.32 -1.32
CA HIS A 183 17.20 24.27 -0.64
C HIS A 183 16.16 24.79 -1.65
N ALA A 184 14.89 24.59 -1.39
CA ALA A 184 13.79 24.95 -2.27
C ALA A 184 12.77 25.80 -1.53
N GLU A 185 12.50 27.01 -2.02
CA GLU A 185 11.55 27.95 -1.43
C GLU A 185 10.49 28.33 -2.46
N ARG A 186 9.21 28.19 -2.10
CA ARG A 186 8.06 28.47 -2.99
C ARG A 186 8.13 27.75 -4.34
N VAL A 187 8.65 26.52 -4.35
CA VAL A 187 8.77 25.72 -5.57
C VAL A 187 7.49 24.91 -5.81
N LYS A 188 7.03 24.89 -7.06
CA LYS A 188 5.89 24.09 -7.50
C LYS A 188 6.37 22.89 -8.32
N VAL A 189 6.07 21.69 -7.85
CA VAL A 189 6.32 20.43 -8.58
C VAL A 189 4.99 19.84 -8.99
N ARG A 190 4.74 19.71 -10.30
CA ARG A 190 3.44 19.30 -10.83
C ARG A 190 3.53 18.29 -11.97
N ARG A 191 2.52 17.43 -12.11
CA ARG A 191 2.34 16.53 -13.28
C ARG A 191 3.55 15.61 -13.50
N THR A 192 3.96 14.87 -12.47
CA THR A 192 5.11 13.97 -12.55
C THR A 192 4.68 12.52 -12.77
N GLY A 193 5.40 11.79 -13.63
CA GLY A 193 5.16 10.36 -13.89
C GLY A 193 5.72 9.44 -12.80
N GLY A 194 6.85 9.83 -12.20
CA GLY A 194 7.45 9.18 -11.02
C GLY A 194 7.17 9.98 -9.75
N ALA A 195 8.15 10.04 -8.85
CA ALA A 195 8.02 10.77 -7.60
C ALA A 195 7.97 12.29 -7.79
N GLY A 196 7.24 13.02 -6.96
CA GLY A 196 7.30 14.49 -6.97
C GLY A 196 8.71 14.95 -6.58
N VAL A 197 9.15 14.51 -5.39
CA VAL A 197 10.49 14.74 -4.86
C VAL A 197 11.10 13.39 -4.49
N LEU A 198 12.26 13.08 -5.03
CA LEU A 198 13.05 11.89 -4.73
C LEU A 198 14.35 12.27 -4.03
N LEU A 199 14.58 11.70 -2.85
CA LEU A 199 15.79 11.83 -2.07
C LEU A 199 16.41 10.44 -1.92
N ALA A 200 17.63 10.24 -2.40
CA ALA A 200 18.33 8.98 -2.27
C ALA A 200 19.82 9.18 -2.00
N ASP A 201 20.46 8.10 -1.55
CA ASP A 201 21.85 7.99 -1.16
C ASP A 201 22.23 8.67 0.18
N PRO A 202 23.20 8.09 0.92
CA PRO A 202 23.66 8.68 2.18
C PRO A 202 24.23 10.10 2.02
N GLY A 203 23.90 10.96 2.98
CA GLY A 203 24.37 12.35 3.01
C GLY A 203 23.56 13.31 2.16
N THR A 204 22.56 12.82 1.43
CA THR A 204 21.58 13.64 0.69
C THR A 204 20.69 14.40 1.67
N LEU A 205 20.53 15.70 1.42
CA LEU A 205 19.74 16.61 2.24
C LEU A 205 18.83 17.47 1.37
N ALA A 206 17.55 17.56 1.70
CA ALA A 206 16.64 18.51 1.04
C ALA A 206 15.82 19.29 2.06
N GLU A 207 15.79 20.61 1.90
CA GLU A 207 14.96 21.52 2.66
C GLU A 207 13.97 22.21 1.71
N LEU A 208 12.68 22.07 1.99
CA LEU A 208 11.59 22.61 1.20
C LEU A 208 10.73 23.51 2.09
N ILE A 209 10.52 24.76 1.65
CA ILE A 209 9.79 25.77 2.41
C ILE A 209 8.69 26.38 1.52
N GLY A 210 7.43 26.25 1.94
CA GLY A 210 6.30 26.80 1.17
C GLY A 210 6.12 26.15 -0.20
N CYS A 211 6.58 24.92 -0.39
CA CYS A 211 6.54 24.21 -1.65
C CYS A 211 5.21 23.46 -1.86
N GLU A 212 4.82 23.28 -3.12
CA GLU A 212 3.62 22.53 -3.49
C GLU A 212 3.99 21.38 -4.43
N VAL A 213 3.64 20.15 -4.04
CA VAL A 213 3.83 18.94 -4.83
C VAL A 213 2.47 18.39 -5.20
N SER A 214 2.12 18.33 -6.49
CA SER A 214 0.79 17.88 -6.91
C SER A 214 0.69 17.18 -8.25
N GLU A 215 -0.40 16.45 -8.49
CA GLU A 215 -0.62 15.68 -9.73
C GLU A 215 0.52 14.69 -9.99
N VAL A 216 0.86 13.92 -8.97
CA VAL A 216 1.98 12.98 -9.00
C VAL A 216 1.42 11.57 -9.22
N ARG A 217 1.90 10.86 -10.25
CA ARG A 217 1.50 9.46 -10.46
C ARG A 217 2.19 8.48 -9.49
N GLY A 218 3.47 8.72 -9.18
CA GLY A 218 4.23 7.96 -8.19
C GLY A 218 3.98 8.45 -6.76
N SER A 219 5.02 8.41 -5.92
CA SER A 219 4.96 8.93 -4.55
C SER A 219 5.16 10.46 -4.51
N GLY A 220 4.43 11.17 -3.65
CA GLY A 220 4.55 12.62 -3.54
C GLY A 220 5.98 13.03 -3.15
N VAL A 221 6.43 12.53 -2.00
CA VAL A 221 7.81 12.63 -1.55
C VAL A 221 8.33 11.23 -1.23
N GLN A 222 9.45 10.86 -1.83
CA GLN A 222 10.13 9.59 -1.61
C GLN A 222 11.52 9.84 -1.04
N ALA A 223 11.84 9.19 0.07
CA ALA A 223 13.17 9.26 0.69
C ALA A 223 13.68 7.84 0.99
N GLU A 224 14.89 7.53 0.57
CA GLU A 224 15.51 6.21 0.73
C GLU A 224 17.01 6.32 1.05
N ALA A 225 17.62 5.19 1.42
CA ALA A 225 19.06 5.05 1.63
C ALA A 225 19.67 6.13 2.54
N GLN A 226 19.09 6.34 3.73
CA GLN A 226 19.53 7.31 4.73
C GLN A 226 19.51 8.79 4.28
N ALA A 227 18.76 9.10 3.22
CA ALA A 227 18.53 10.48 2.82
C ALA A 227 17.67 11.22 3.86
N VAL A 228 17.89 12.54 3.98
CA VAL A 228 17.23 13.38 4.97
C VAL A 228 16.45 14.51 4.28
N GLY A 229 15.15 14.61 4.56
CA GLY A 229 14.28 15.67 4.06
C GLY A 229 13.66 16.50 5.17
N ARG A 230 13.48 17.80 4.92
CA ARG A 230 12.79 18.74 5.81
C ARG A 230 11.80 19.57 5.01
N LEU A 231 10.53 19.52 5.38
CA LEU A 231 9.44 20.24 4.73
C LEU A 231 8.78 21.17 5.75
N THR A 232 8.68 22.46 5.41
CA THR A 232 8.04 23.47 6.25
C THR A 232 6.99 24.20 5.41
N ASP A 233 5.75 24.31 5.91
CA ASP A 233 4.64 24.98 5.24
C ASP A 233 4.36 24.44 3.82
N CYS A 234 4.66 23.15 3.58
CA CYS A 234 4.49 22.50 2.28
C CYS A 234 3.12 21.84 2.14
N THR A 235 2.65 21.70 0.89
CA THR A 235 1.41 20.97 0.57
C THR A 235 1.71 19.87 -0.45
N VAL A 236 1.33 18.62 -0.12
CA VAL A 236 1.44 17.45 -1.00
C VAL A 236 0.03 16.95 -1.29
N HIS A 237 -0.40 16.99 -2.56
CA HIS A 237 -1.79 16.62 -2.89
C HIS A 237 -2.02 16.03 -4.27
N ARG A 238 -3.14 15.31 -4.45
CA ARG A 238 -3.51 14.66 -5.72
C ARG A 238 -2.39 13.74 -6.21
N VAL A 239 -1.98 12.84 -5.33
CA VAL A 239 -0.94 11.85 -5.57
C VAL A 239 -1.62 10.51 -5.80
N SER A 240 -1.29 9.78 -6.86
CA SER A 240 -1.90 8.46 -7.13
C SER A 240 -1.23 7.32 -6.37
N GLY A 241 0.06 7.43 -6.04
CA GLY A 241 0.77 6.54 -5.13
C GLY A 241 0.67 7.00 -3.66
N ASN A 242 1.68 6.66 -2.86
CA ASN A 242 1.76 7.11 -1.46
C ASN A 242 2.08 8.61 -1.39
N GLY A 243 1.50 9.33 -0.42
CA GLY A 243 1.81 10.74 -0.20
C GLY A 243 3.29 10.93 0.16
N LEU A 244 3.74 10.19 1.17
CA LEU A 244 5.11 10.09 1.65
C LEU A 244 5.54 8.62 1.64
N SER A 245 6.74 8.33 1.14
CA SER A 245 7.32 6.99 1.12
C SER A 245 8.73 7.05 1.70
N LEU A 246 8.98 6.33 2.78
CA LEU A 246 10.30 6.26 3.42
C LEU A 246 10.78 4.81 3.55
N ASP A 247 12.04 4.59 3.21
CA ASP A 247 12.67 3.27 3.32
C ASP A 247 14.16 3.38 3.69
N THR A 248 14.77 2.26 4.08
CA THR A 248 16.21 2.07 4.21
C THR A 248 16.87 3.18 5.04
N GLY A 249 16.34 3.41 6.24
CA GLY A 249 16.86 4.36 7.21
C GLY A 249 16.71 5.83 6.86
N ALA A 250 15.87 6.19 5.88
CA ALA A 250 15.61 7.58 5.53
C ALA A 250 14.93 8.35 6.68
N GLU A 251 15.19 9.66 6.75
CA GLU A 251 14.60 10.54 7.75
C GLU A 251 13.84 11.69 7.09
N LEU A 252 12.60 11.93 7.50
CA LEU A 252 11.79 13.03 6.99
C LEU A 252 11.15 13.81 8.15
N GLU A 253 11.24 15.14 8.09
CA GLU A 253 10.61 16.04 9.05
C GLU A 253 9.64 16.97 8.34
N LEU A 254 8.38 16.99 8.78
CA LEU A 254 7.34 17.89 8.27
C LEU A 254 6.88 18.82 9.40
N SER A 255 6.88 20.12 9.15
CA SER A 255 6.34 21.15 10.05
C SER A 255 5.29 21.99 9.34
N SER A 256 4.11 22.15 9.95
CA SER A 256 2.99 22.95 9.39
C SER A 256 2.58 22.56 7.98
N CYS A 257 2.71 21.28 7.63
CA CYS A 257 2.46 20.77 6.28
C CYS A 257 1.04 20.20 6.13
N ARG A 258 0.62 20.04 4.87
CA ARG A 258 -0.66 19.38 4.52
C ARG A 258 -0.42 18.26 3.51
N VAL A 259 -0.99 17.09 3.78
CA VAL A 259 -0.97 15.93 2.87
C VAL A 259 -2.41 15.50 2.60
N HIS A 260 -2.88 15.61 1.36
CA HIS A 260 -4.28 15.28 1.07
C HIS A 260 -4.58 14.77 -0.33
N GLU A 261 -5.76 14.18 -0.52
CA GLU A 261 -6.19 13.59 -1.81
C GLU A 261 -5.19 12.53 -2.29
N VAL A 262 -5.02 11.49 -1.46
CA VAL A 262 -4.09 10.38 -1.67
C VAL A 262 -4.87 9.06 -1.59
N PRO A 263 -5.25 8.41 -2.71
CA PRO A 263 -6.08 7.19 -2.66
C PRO A 263 -5.36 5.99 -2.01
N GLU A 264 -4.03 6.03 -1.88
CA GLU A 264 -3.23 5.04 -1.16
C GLU A 264 -2.95 5.49 0.29
N ASN A 265 -1.76 5.20 0.83
CA ASN A 265 -1.36 5.65 2.16
C ASN A 265 -0.85 7.09 2.11
N ALA A 266 -1.23 7.92 3.09
CA ALA A 266 -0.66 9.26 3.21
C ALA A 266 0.83 9.20 3.57
N ALA A 267 1.25 8.27 4.43
CA ALA A 267 2.65 7.90 4.62
C ALA A 267 2.83 6.37 4.77
N ASP A 268 3.81 5.82 4.08
CA ASP A 268 4.27 4.42 4.21
C ASP A 268 5.76 4.41 4.58
N LEU A 269 6.12 3.67 5.64
CA LEU A 269 7.47 3.67 6.21
C LEU A 269 7.97 2.25 6.47
N ARG A 270 9.21 1.96 6.06
CA ARG A 270 9.87 0.66 6.22
C ARG A 270 11.36 0.79 6.49
N GLY A 271 12.01 -0.32 6.78
CA GLY A 271 13.48 -0.42 6.73
C GLY A 271 14.22 0.51 7.71
N GLY A 272 13.67 0.74 8.90
CA GLY A 272 14.29 1.59 9.92
C GLY A 272 14.12 3.09 9.69
N ALA A 273 13.16 3.49 8.85
CA ALA A 273 12.88 4.89 8.52
C ALA A 273 12.35 5.69 9.73
N LYS A 274 12.54 7.01 9.68
CA LYS A 274 12.10 7.93 10.74
C LYS A 274 11.29 9.07 10.16
N LEU A 275 10.09 9.28 10.70
CA LEU A 275 9.25 10.42 10.32
C LEU A 275 8.90 11.25 11.54
N THR A 276 9.08 12.56 11.43
CA THR A 276 8.64 13.53 12.44
C THR A 276 7.60 14.45 11.81
N LEU A 277 6.42 14.53 12.42
CA LEU A 277 5.31 15.38 12.01
C LEU A 277 5.03 16.39 13.13
N ARG A 278 5.07 17.68 12.82
CA ARG A 278 4.73 18.76 13.74
C ARG A 278 3.64 19.63 13.11
N GLN A 279 2.48 19.71 13.74
CA GLN A 279 1.36 20.52 13.25
C GLN A 279 0.93 20.17 11.81
N VAL A 280 0.99 18.88 11.47
CA VAL A 280 0.66 18.40 10.11
C VAL A 280 -0.82 18.02 10.04
N THR A 281 -1.47 18.39 8.94
CA THR A 281 -2.83 17.93 8.64
C THR A 281 -2.80 16.91 7.51
N VAL A 282 -3.41 15.75 7.74
CA VAL A 282 -3.54 14.66 6.77
C VAL A 282 -5.03 14.38 6.53
N HIS A 283 -5.50 14.47 5.29
CA HIS A 283 -6.91 14.19 5.01
C HIS A 283 -7.21 13.67 3.61
N GLY A 284 -8.35 13.02 3.41
CA GLY A 284 -8.76 12.53 2.09
C GLY A 284 -7.82 11.44 1.57
N PHE A 285 -7.50 10.46 2.44
CA PHE A 285 -6.69 9.31 2.09
C PHE A 285 -7.55 8.05 1.90
N GLY A 286 -7.17 7.16 0.99
CA GLY A 286 -7.98 5.99 0.64
C GLY A 286 -7.60 4.71 1.39
N ARG A 287 -6.33 4.55 1.79
CA ARG A 287 -5.89 3.46 2.70
C ARG A 287 -5.61 4.00 4.10
N GLY A 288 -4.36 3.97 4.56
CA GLY A 288 -3.97 4.48 5.87
C GLY A 288 -3.44 5.91 5.85
N ALA A 289 -3.59 6.63 6.96
CA ALA A 289 -2.84 7.85 7.20
C ALA A 289 -1.36 7.54 7.43
N LEU A 290 -1.06 6.58 8.32
CA LEU A 290 0.28 6.13 8.64
C LEU A 290 0.34 4.59 8.60
N SER A 291 1.20 4.06 7.74
CA SER A 291 1.56 2.64 7.71
C SER A 291 3.03 2.51 8.08
N VAL A 292 3.33 1.84 9.21
CA VAL A 292 4.67 1.79 9.82
C VAL A 292 5.06 0.33 10.06
N TRP A 293 6.15 -0.11 9.42
CA TRP A 293 6.57 -1.51 9.41
C TRP A 293 8.01 -1.69 9.86
N ASP A 294 8.31 -2.89 10.31
CA ASP A 294 9.64 -3.38 10.69
C ASP A 294 10.26 -2.72 11.93
N GLY A 295 11.09 -3.51 12.62
CA GLY A 295 11.84 -3.06 13.78
C GLY A 295 12.79 -1.91 13.46
N GLY A 296 12.74 -0.85 14.27
CA GLY A 296 13.57 0.35 14.12
C GLY A 296 12.91 1.47 13.32
N THR A 297 11.82 1.19 12.59
CA THR A 297 11.02 2.23 11.95
C THR A 297 10.18 2.95 13.00
N ARG A 298 10.19 4.30 12.97
CA ARG A 298 9.49 5.10 13.97
C ARG A 298 8.85 6.36 13.42
N VAL A 299 7.71 6.71 14.01
CA VAL A 299 7.00 7.96 13.72
C VAL A 299 6.76 8.73 15.02
N LEU A 300 7.09 10.02 15.00
CA LEU A 300 6.73 10.99 16.05
C LEU A 300 5.76 12.01 15.44
N ALA A 301 4.56 12.14 15.98
CA ALA A 301 3.59 13.15 15.54
C ALA A 301 3.11 14.00 16.71
N GLU A 302 3.29 15.32 16.59
CA GLU A 302 2.97 16.31 17.61
C GLU A 302 2.00 17.36 17.04
N GLY A 303 0.86 17.57 17.71
CA GLY A 303 -0.13 18.57 17.30
C GLY A 303 -0.76 18.31 15.92
N CYS A 304 -0.79 17.05 15.47
CA CYS A 304 -1.23 16.69 14.13
C CYS A 304 -2.73 16.38 14.07
N ARG A 305 -3.33 16.55 12.89
CA ARG A 305 -4.73 16.21 12.65
C ARG A 305 -4.88 15.23 11.49
N PHE A 306 -5.58 14.13 11.72
CA PHE A 306 -5.86 13.10 10.73
C PHE A 306 -7.37 12.94 10.55
N HIS A 307 -7.90 13.21 9.37
CA HIS A 307 -9.36 13.16 9.16
C HIS A 307 -9.82 12.78 7.75
N SER A 308 -11.10 12.44 7.61
CA SER A 308 -11.77 12.21 6.32
C SER A 308 -11.11 11.12 5.46
N ALA A 309 -11.05 9.91 5.99
CA ALA A 309 -10.62 8.74 5.24
C ALA A 309 -11.73 8.22 4.29
N GLN A 310 -11.33 7.75 3.10
CA GLN A 310 -12.25 7.39 2.02
C GLN A 310 -12.46 5.88 1.84
N GLY A 311 -11.58 5.04 2.38
CA GLY A 311 -11.66 3.57 2.28
C GLY A 311 -11.71 2.87 3.64
N ASP A 312 -12.00 1.57 3.65
CA ASP A 312 -12.21 0.78 4.87
C ASP A 312 -10.92 0.18 5.45
N TYR A 313 -9.82 0.92 5.39
CA TYR A 313 -8.50 0.49 5.88
C TYR A 313 -8.18 1.17 7.22
N PRO A 314 -7.37 0.54 8.11
CA PRO A 314 -6.94 1.19 9.34
C PRO A 314 -6.26 2.53 9.10
N ALA A 315 -6.63 3.55 9.88
CA ALA A 315 -6.03 4.87 9.73
C ALA A 315 -4.55 4.88 10.15
N LEU A 316 -4.22 4.23 11.26
CA LEU A 316 -2.86 4.05 11.75
C LEU A 316 -2.58 2.55 11.91
N TRP A 317 -1.59 2.03 11.19
CA TRP A 317 -1.16 0.64 11.31
C TRP A 317 0.33 0.61 11.63
N VAL A 318 0.66 0.00 12.77
CA VAL A 318 2.04 -0.25 13.21
C VAL A 318 2.22 -1.75 13.39
N SER A 319 3.23 -2.32 12.72
CA SER A 319 3.49 -3.76 12.67
C SER A 319 4.96 -4.07 12.86
N ASP A 320 5.26 -5.36 13.07
CA ASP A 320 6.61 -5.96 13.00
C ASP A 320 7.67 -5.25 13.86
N GLY A 321 7.30 -4.85 15.08
CA GLY A 321 8.19 -4.19 16.03
C GLY A 321 8.46 -2.70 15.76
N ALA A 322 7.70 -2.07 14.86
CA ALA A 322 7.75 -0.63 14.65
C ALA A 322 7.17 0.16 15.85
N ALA A 323 7.47 1.47 15.89
CA ALA A 323 7.07 2.37 16.96
C ALA A 323 6.33 3.62 16.47
N LEU A 324 5.27 4.02 17.17
CA LEU A 324 4.51 5.24 16.91
C LEU A 324 4.31 6.05 18.19
N GLU A 325 4.62 7.35 18.15
CA GLU A 325 4.41 8.28 19.26
C GLU A 325 3.52 9.43 18.79
N LEU A 326 2.37 9.62 19.47
CA LEU A 326 1.46 10.73 19.26
C LEU A 326 1.39 11.63 20.50
N ALA A 327 1.45 12.94 20.29
CA ALA A 327 1.22 13.94 21.33
C ALA A 327 0.30 15.05 20.82
N ASP A 328 -0.73 15.40 21.58
CA ASP A 328 -1.68 16.48 21.25
C ASP A 328 -2.33 16.33 19.87
N CYS A 329 -2.56 15.08 19.42
CA CYS A 329 -3.10 14.79 18.10
C CYS A 329 -4.63 14.64 18.12
N ALA A 330 -5.27 15.03 17.02
CA ALA A 330 -6.71 14.89 16.81
C ALA A 330 -6.99 13.96 15.62
N LEU A 331 -7.81 12.95 15.85
CA LEU A 331 -8.22 12.00 14.83
C LEU A 331 -9.75 11.94 14.77
N ASP A 332 -10.30 12.32 13.62
CA ASP A 332 -11.74 12.50 13.45
C ASP A 332 -12.26 11.95 12.10
N ASP A 333 -13.47 11.38 12.11
CA ASP A 333 -14.15 10.86 10.90
C ASP A 333 -13.35 9.75 10.19
N LEU A 334 -13.18 8.62 10.89
CA LEU A 334 -12.37 7.50 10.42
C LEU A 334 -13.20 6.17 10.33
N PRO A 335 -13.10 5.45 9.19
CA PRO A 335 -14.03 4.41 8.78
C PRO A 335 -13.80 3.02 9.39
N ASP A 336 -12.56 2.64 9.68
CA ASP A 336 -12.19 1.37 10.32
C ASP A 336 -10.99 1.57 11.27
N ALA A 337 -10.67 0.55 12.07
CA ALA A 337 -9.73 0.56 13.20
C ALA A 337 -8.72 1.73 13.23
N LEU A 338 -8.83 2.62 14.21
CA LEU A 338 -7.99 3.82 14.23
C LEU A 338 -6.53 3.51 14.57
N PHE A 339 -6.28 2.52 15.45
CA PHE A 339 -4.97 1.88 15.62
C PHE A 339 -5.05 0.37 15.48
N VAL A 340 -4.18 -0.20 14.65
CA VAL A 340 -3.86 -1.62 14.66
C VAL A 340 -2.39 -1.79 15.03
N LEU A 341 -2.17 -2.50 16.14
CA LEU A 341 -0.85 -2.90 16.62
C LEU A 341 -0.78 -4.42 16.64
N ASP A 342 0.20 -4.98 15.95
CA ASP A 342 0.48 -6.42 15.92
C ASP A 342 2.00 -6.70 15.93
N GLN A 343 2.35 -7.98 16.00
CA GLN A 343 3.73 -8.50 15.89
C GLN A 343 4.75 -7.76 16.77
N GLY A 344 4.41 -7.52 18.04
CA GLY A 344 5.31 -6.88 19.01
C GLY A 344 5.57 -5.39 18.77
N SER A 345 4.77 -4.71 17.95
CA SER A 345 4.82 -3.26 17.77
C SER A 345 4.46 -2.48 19.05
N THR A 346 4.82 -1.20 19.09
CA THR A 346 4.52 -0.31 20.21
C THR A 346 3.92 1.00 19.74
N ALA A 347 2.94 1.51 20.49
CA ALA A 347 2.45 2.86 20.28
C ALA A 347 2.23 3.60 21.61
N THR A 348 2.52 4.90 21.61
CA THR A 348 2.21 5.79 22.72
C THR A 348 1.34 6.95 22.22
N ALA A 349 0.32 7.32 22.98
CA ALA A 349 -0.45 8.52 22.72
C ALA A 349 -0.69 9.31 24.00
N ARG A 350 -0.42 10.63 23.93
CA ARG A 350 -0.61 11.56 25.03
C ARG A 350 -1.52 12.71 24.62
N ASP A 351 -2.50 13.03 25.46
CA ASP A 351 -3.40 14.17 25.28
C ASP A 351 -4.09 14.17 23.89
N CYS A 352 -4.38 12.98 23.36
CA CYS A 352 -4.95 12.80 22.03
C CYS A 352 -6.48 12.65 22.08
N SER A 353 -7.14 13.07 21.00
CA SER A 353 -8.59 12.93 20.84
C SER A 353 -8.94 12.06 19.64
N PHE A 354 -9.86 11.12 19.85
CA PHE A 354 -10.34 10.16 18.86
C PHE A 354 -11.86 10.27 18.77
N SER A 355 -12.39 10.62 17.60
CA SER A 355 -13.84 10.87 17.45
C SER A 355 -14.44 10.34 16.16
N ALA A 356 -15.70 9.91 16.22
CA ALA A 356 -16.48 9.43 15.07
C ALA A 356 -15.80 8.26 14.33
N ILE A 357 -15.61 7.15 15.05
CA ILE A 357 -14.94 5.94 14.55
C ILE A 357 -15.98 4.85 14.31
N ARG A 358 -16.12 4.32 13.09
CA ARG A 358 -17.23 3.37 12.82
C ARG A 358 -17.05 2.00 13.49
N SER A 359 -15.81 1.57 13.67
CA SER A 359 -15.43 0.23 14.13
C SER A 359 -14.72 0.31 15.49
N SER A 360 -13.47 -0.15 15.60
CA SER A 360 -12.67 -0.06 16.83
C SER A 360 -11.80 1.20 16.87
N ALA A 361 -11.64 1.87 18.01
CA ALA A 361 -10.69 2.99 18.10
C ALA A 361 -9.24 2.47 18.29
N VAL A 362 -9.01 1.52 19.19
CA VAL A 362 -7.68 0.91 19.37
C VAL A 362 -7.81 -0.61 19.38
N SER A 363 -7.03 -1.28 18.53
CA SER A 363 -6.93 -2.73 18.47
C SER A 363 -5.47 -3.16 18.64
N VAL A 364 -5.20 -3.95 19.68
CA VAL A 364 -3.87 -4.47 20.02
C VAL A 364 -3.90 -5.99 19.98
N SER A 365 -2.96 -6.59 19.27
CA SER A 365 -2.85 -8.05 19.09
C SER A 365 -1.39 -8.50 18.94
N GLY A 366 -1.13 -9.81 18.84
CA GLY A 366 0.18 -10.34 18.48
C GLY A 366 1.35 -9.91 19.38
N GLY A 367 1.11 -9.72 20.69
CA GLY A 367 2.14 -9.30 21.65
C GLY A 367 2.52 -7.81 21.60
N ALA A 368 1.76 -6.99 20.86
CA ALA A 368 1.98 -5.54 20.80
C ALA A 368 1.54 -4.80 22.08
N GLY A 369 2.07 -3.60 22.29
CA GLY A 369 1.80 -2.76 23.46
C GLY A 369 1.32 -1.35 23.11
N VAL A 370 0.35 -0.82 23.88
CA VAL A 370 -0.11 0.57 23.74
C VAL A 370 -0.14 1.31 25.08
N ASP A 371 0.49 2.49 25.14
CA ASP A 371 0.40 3.37 26.29
C ASP A 371 -0.41 4.63 25.97
N LEU A 372 -1.52 4.86 26.69
CA LEU A 372 -2.40 6.01 26.51
C LEU A 372 -2.44 6.85 27.78
N SER A 373 -2.29 8.17 27.66
CA SER A 373 -2.34 9.10 28.80
C SER A 373 -3.12 10.36 28.46
N GLY A 374 -4.13 10.71 29.26
CA GLY A 374 -4.94 11.93 29.02
C GLY A 374 -5.78 11.87 27.74
N CYS A 375 -6.00 10.68 27.18
CA CYS A 375 -6.65 10.52 25.88
C CYS A 375 -8.18 10.47 26.00
N ARG A 376 -8.89 11.03 25.01
CA ARG A 376 -10.35 10.99 24.91
C ARG A 376 -10.80 10.23 23.65
N ILE A 377 -11.60 9.17 23.83
CA ILE A 377 -12.21 8.38 22.76
C ILE A 377 -13.72 8.60 22.81
N GLN A 378 -14.33 9.06 21.71
CA GLN A 378 -15.76 9.34 21.65
C GLN A 378 -16.42 8.85 20.36
N GLY A 379 -17.59 8.22 20.46
CA GLY A 379 -18.38 7.84 19.28
C GLY A 379 -17.70 6.76 18.44
N ALA A 380 -17.37 5.64 19.09
CA ALA A 380 -16.73 4.47 18.48
C ALA A 380 -17.60 3.22 18.61
N GLY A 381 -17.48 2.25 17.69
CA GLY A 381 -18.07 0.91 17.91
C GLY A 381 -17.47 0.25 19.16
N THR A 382 -16.19 -0.05 19.10
CA THR A 382 -15.41 -0.51 20.27
C THR A 382 -14.39 0.55 20.64
N GLY A 383 -14.31 0.95 21.91
CA GLY A 383 -13.28 1.87 22.37
C GLY A 383 -11.89 1.26 22.26
N LEU A 384 -11.62 0.24 23.08
CA LEU A 384 -10.32 -0.42 23.16
C LEU A 384 -10.49 -1.93 23.07
N TRP A 385 -9.62 -2.59 22.31
CA TRP A 385 -9.63 -4.03 22.15
C TRP A 385 -8.24 -4.64 22.25
N PHE A 386 -8.05 -5.46 23.28
CA PHE A 386 -6.84 -6.27 23.48
C PHE A 386 -7.11 -7.75 23.20
N ARG A 387 -6.28 -8.34 22.35
CA ARG A 387 -6.36 -9.73 21.89
C ARG A 387 -5.02 -10.44 22.04
N ASP A 388 -5.08 -11.71 22.35
CA ASP A 388 -3.92 -12.62 22.44
C ASP A 388 -3.00 -12.36 23.64
N HIS A 389 -2.20 -13.37 23.99
CA HIS A 389 -1.33 -13.32 25.15
C HIS A 389 -0.15 -12.36 24.92
N GLY A 390 0.15 -11.53 25.92
CA GLY A 390 1.24 -10.55 25.87
C GLY A 390 0.87 -9.24 25.17
N SER A 391 -0.37 -9.14 24.65
CA SER A 391 -0.91 -7.86 24.19
C SER A 391 -1.51 -7.10 25.35
N GLY A 392 -0.99 -5.90 25.59
CA GLY A 392 -1.35 -5.11 26.76
C GLY A 392 -0.90 -3.66 26.62
N GLY A 393 -0.60 -3.04 27.75
CA GLY A 393 -0.19 -1.64 27.82
C GLY A 393 -0.85 -0.89 28.97
N LEU A 394 -0.40 0.34 29.21
CA LEU A 394 -0.83 1.18 30.32
C LEU A 394 -1.72 2.33 29.85
N LEU A 395 -2.91 2.41 30.41
CA LEU A 395 -3.82 3.53 30.19
C LEU A 395 -4.01 4.29 31.48
N THR A 396 -3.79 5.60 31.46
CA THR A 396 -3.93 6.47 32.61
C THR A 396 -4.75 7.70 32.26
N ASP A 397 -5.72 8.05 33.12
CA ASP A 397 -6.54 9.27 32.97
C ASP A 397 -7.20 9.40 31.59
N CYS A 398 -7.72 8.28 31.05
CA CYS A 398 -8.37 8.26 29.75
C CYS A 398 -9.90 8.28 29.89
N GLU A 399 -10.58 8.97 28.97
CA GLU A 399 -12.04 9.03 28.89
C GLU A 399 -12.54 8.29 27.63
N ILE A 400 -13.45 7.34 27.80
CA ILE A 400 -14.11 6.60 26.72
C ILE A 400 -15.60 6.87 26.80
N ALA A 401 -16.19 7.50 25.79
CA ALA A 401 -17.57 7.96 25.82
C ALA A 401 -18.37 7.56 24.56
N ASP A 402 -19.66 7.29 24.75
CA ASP A 402 -20.63 7.08 23.67
C ASP A 402 -20.19 5.97 22.68
N VAL A 403 -19.87 4.79 23.22
CA VAL A 403 -19.38 3.62 22.45
C VAL A 403 -20.34 2.43 22.55
N ALA A 404 -20.21 1.41 21.69
CA ALA A 404 -20.97 0.17 21.91
C ALA A 404 -20.38 -0.63 23.07
N THR A 405 -19.08 -0.93 23.01
CA THR A 405 -18.33 -1.54 24.12
C THR A 405 -17.10 -0.69 24.44
N GLY A 406 -16.88 -0.39 25.72
CA GLY A 406 -15.76 0.45 26.18
C GLY A 406 -14.41 -0.22 25.99
N VAL A 407 -14.18 -1.30 26.74
CA VAL A 407 -12.90 -2.03 26.74
C VAL A 407 -13.17 -3.53 26.61
N ILE A 408 -12.51 -4.16 25.64
CA ILE A 408 -12.57 -5.61 25.41
C ILE A 408 -11.20 -6.21 25.69
N VAL A 409 -11.15 -7.23 26.56
CA VAL A 409 -9.92 -7.98 26.87
C VAL A 409 -10.17 -9.46 26.66
N THR A 410 -9.44 -10.07 25.73
CA THR A 410 -9.69 -11.46 25.30
C THR A 410 -8.41 -12.26 25.10
N LYS A 411 -8.53 -13.60 25.10
CA LYS A 411 -7.47 -14.56 24.73
C LYS A 411 -6.16 -14.39 25.53
N GLY A 412 -6.25 -14.08 26.81
CA GLY A 412 -5.08 -13.95 27.69
C GLY A 412 -4.36 -12.60 27.66
N ALA A 413 -4.91 -11.59 26.98
CA ALA A 413 -4.40 -10.22 27.03
C ALA A 413 -4.43 -9.63 28.45
N ASP A 414 -3.49 -8.74 28.74
CA ASP A 414 -3.19 -8.23 30.08
C ASP A 414 -2.98 -6.70 30.15
N PRO A 415 -3.94 -5.87 29.67
CA PRO A 415 -3.85 -4.42 29.78
C PRO A 415 -4.02 -3.93 31.23
N VAL A 416 -3.45 -2.76 31.53
CA VAL A 416 -3.57 -2.08 32.83
C VAL A 416 -4.25 -0.72 32.63
N LEU A 417 -5.41 -0.52 33.26
CA LEU A 417 -6.15 0.74 33.22
C LEU A 417 -6.16 1.38 34.61
N ARG A 418 -5.77 2.65 34.68
CA ARG A 418 -5.71 3.44 35.92
C ARG A 418 -6.46 4.76 35.76
N GLU A 419 -7.31 5.09 36.72
CA GLU A 419 -7.99 6.40 36.78
C GLU A 419 -8.81 6.73 35.51
N CYS A 420 -9.27 5.70 34.79
CA CYS A 420 -10.00 5.88 33.54
C CYS A 420 -11.52 5.98 33.76
N THR A 421 -12.21 6.69 32.87
CA THR A 421 -13.67 6.82 32.89
C THR A 421 -14.27 6.28 31.60
N VAL A 422 -15.26 5.39 31.71
CA VAL A 422 -16.08 4.88 30.61
C VAL A 422 -17.51 5.36 30.81
N ARG A 423 -18.10 6.03 29.81
CA ARG A 423 -19.47 6.57 29.89
C ARG A 423 -20.28 6.21 28.65
N GLY A 424 -21.56 5.89 28.83
CA GLY A 424 -22.47 5.77 27.67
C GLY A 424 -22.24 4.52 26.82
N ALA A 425 -21.65 3.45 27.39
CA ALA A 425 -21.38 2.22 26.65
C ALA A 425 -22.68 1.40 26.47
N SER A 426 -23.18 1.21 25.24
CA SER A 426 -24.52 0.61 25.04
C SER A 426 -24.61 -0.87 25.42
N GLU A 427 -23.51 -1.62 25.32
CA GLU A 427 -23.44 -3.06 25.62
C GLU A 427 -22.75 -3.32 26.96
N ALA A 428 -21.45 -3.01 27.05
CA ALA A 428 -20.65 -3.17 28.26
C ALA A 428 -19.57 -2.08 28.36
N GLY A 429 -19.35 -1.55 29.56
CA GLY A 429 -18.23 -0.64 29.79
C GLY A 429 -16.88 -1.37 29.72
N VAL A 430 -16.76 -2.48 30.43
CA VAL A 430 -15.61 -3.38 30.37
C VAL A 430 -16.11 -4.81 30.17
N TYR A 431 -15.59 -5.46 29.13
CA TYR A 431 -15.88 -6.85 28.79
C TYR A 431 -14.59 -7.66 28.77
N VAL A 432 -14.54 -8.74 29.55
CA VAL A 432 -13.39 -9.64 29.62
C VAL A 432 -13.86 -11.07 29.40
N SER A 433 -13.26 -11.77 28.44
CA SER A 433 -13.57 -13.18 28.16
C SER A 433 -12.33 -13.97 27.75
N ALA A 434 -12.51 -15.28 27.51
CA ALA A 434 -11.48 -16.20 27.02
C ALA A 434 -10.12 -16.06 27.76
N GLN A 435 -10.12 -16.23 29.09
CA GLN A 435 -8.91 -16.17 29.93
C GLN A 435 -8.18 -14.82 29.98
N GLY A 436 -8.83 -13.70 29.65
CA GLY A 436 -8.27 -12.35 29.80
C GLY A 436 -7.79 -12.05 31.24
N ARG A 437 -6.75 -11.20 31.34
CA ARG A 437 -5.99 -10.94 32.58
C ARG A 437 -5.84 -9.44 32.91
N GLY A 438 -6.73 -8.60 32.38
CA GLY A 438 -6.65 -7.15 32.60
C GLY A 438 -6.67 -6.75 34.09
N GLU A 439 -5.96 -5.68 34.42
CA GLU A 439 -5.94 -5.05 35.74
C GLU A 439 -6.57 -3.65 35.63
N PHE A 440 -7.61 -3.40 36.41
CA PHE A 440 -8.35 -2.14 36.40
C PHE A 440 -8.29 -1.53 37.81
N ASP A 441 -7.67 -0.36 37.94
CA ASP A 441 -7.56 0.38 39.20
C ASP A 441 -8.25 1.75 39.08
N THR A 442 -9.22 2.01 39.96
CA THR A 442 -9.94 3.29 40.02
C THR A 442 -10.64 3.62 38.69
N VAL A 443 -11.19 2.60 38.02
CA VAL A 443 -11.96 2.78 36.77
C VAL A 443 -13.43 3.05 37.10
N ARG A 444 -14.00 4.09 36.48
CA ARG A 444 -15.42 4.45 36.63
C ARG A 444 -16.17 4.09 35.35
N VAL A 445 -17.20 3.26 35.45
CA VAL A 445 -18.13 2.95 34.35
C VAL A 445 -19.49 3.53 34.68
N SER A 446 -20.09 4.29 33.77
CA SER A 446 -21.42 4.85 34.01
C SER A 446 -22.31 4.99 32.78
N GLN A 447 -23.63 5.04 33.02
CA GLN A 447 -24.64 5.35 31.99
C GLN A 447 -24.62 4.36 30.80
N GLY A 448 -24.39 3.07 31.04
CA GLY A 448 -24.27 2.06 29.98
C GLY A 448 -25.18 0.82 30.12
N GLY A 449 -24.86 -0.23 29.37
CA GLY A 449 -25.43 -1.56 29.46
C GLY A 449 -24.98 -2.27 30.74
N PHE A 450 -24.02 -3.17 30.62
CA PHE A 450 -23.27 -3.72 31.75
C PHE A 450 -22.13 -2.80 32.18
N GLY A 451 -21.84 -2.74 33.47
CA GLY A 451 -20.66 -2.04 33.99
C GLY A 451 -19.37 -2.81 33.65
N PHE A 452 -19.08 -3.84 34.44
CA PHE A 452 -18.01 -4.80 34.24
C PHE A 452 -18.61 -6.19 34.02
N HIS A 453 -18.36 -6.78 32.86
CA HIS A 453 -18.84 -8.11 32.48
C HIS A 453 -17.66 -9.04 32.22
N VAL A 454 -17.45 -10.01 33.10
CA VAL A 454 -16.28 -10.91 33.06
C VAL A 454 -16.74 -12.37 33.05
N ILE A 455 -16.34 -13.11 32.01
CA ILE A 455 -16.80 -14.47 31.73
C ILE A 455 -15.61 -15.42 31.39
N ASP A 456 -15.87 -16.71 31.15
CA ASP A 456 -14.91 -17.69 30.62
C ASP A 456 -13.56 -17.81 31.38
N GLY A 457 -13.64 -18.00 32.71
CA GLY A 457 -12.49 -18.31 33.56
C GLY A 457 -11.38 -17.24 33.62
N CYS A 458 -11.72 -15.96 33.45
CA CYS A 458 -10.75 -14.85 33.48
C CYS A 458 -10.11 -14.61 34.85
N ARG A 459 -8.89 -14.06 34.84
CA ARG A 459 -8.11 -13.67 36.04
C ARG A 459 -7.97 -12.16 36.15
N THR A 460 -9.09 -11.45 35.97
CA THR A 460 -9.15 -9.99 36.02
C THR A 460 -9.05 -9.48 37.45
N LYS A 461 -8.31 -8.39 37.65
CA LYS A 461 -8.28 -7.66 38.94
C LYS A 461 -9.00 -6.34 38.81
N LEU A 462 -9.94 -6.08 39.70
CA LEU A 462 -10.69 -4.84 39.83
C LEU A 462 -10.39 -4.24 41.21
N ILE A 463 -9.76 -3.06 41.22
CA ILE A 463 -9.34 -2.37 42.44
C ILE A 463 -10.04 -1.01 42.46
N ARG A 464 -10.79 -0.70 43.51
CA ARG A 464 -11.47 0.60 43.70
C ARG A 464 -12.34 1.05 42.51
N CYS A 465 -12.87 0.11 41.73
CA CYS A 465 -13.68 0.41 40.55
C CYS A 465 -15.11 0.77 40.94
N ARG A 466 -15.76 1.62 40.14
CA ARG A 466 -17.11 2.12 40.41
C ARG A 466 -18.00 1.96 39.19
N ALA A 467 -19.13 1.29 39.34
CA ALA A 467 -20.18 1.18 38.33
C ALA A 467 -21.40 2.00 38.76
N GLU A 468 -21.87 2.92 37.91
CA GLU A 468 -23.04 3.74 38.25
C GLU A 468 -24.05 3.96 37.13
N ARG A 469 -25.33 3.96 37.49
CA ARG A 469 -26.44 4.31 36.58
C ARG A 469 -26.40 3.49 35.28
N ASN A 470 -26.01 2.23 35.35
CA ASN A 470 -26.05 1.27 34.26
C ASN A 470 -27.44 0.61 34.20
N SER A 471 -27.88 0.28 32.98
CA SER A 471 -29.20 -0.31 32.72
C SER A 471 -29.28 -1.80 33.07
N ARG A 472 -28.13 -2.48 33.17
CA ARG A 472 -27.98 -3.87 33.62
C ARG A 472 -27.13 -3.92 34.90
N ALA A 473 -26.52 -5.07 35.19
CA ALA A 473 -25.66 -5.22 36.36
C ALA A 473 -24.39 -4.36 36.25
N GLY A 474 -24.02 -3.71 37.36
CA GLY A 474 -22.75 -2.99 37.47
C GLY A 474 -21.53 -3.91 37.47
N PHE A 475 -21.63 -5.11 38.06
CA PHE A 475 -20.62 -6.16 38.02
C PHE A 475 -21.29 -7.52 37.78
N GLU A 476 -20.91 -8.22 36.71
CA GLU A 476 -21.37 -9.57 36.39
C GLU A 476 -20.17 -10.51 36.18
N PHE A 477 -20.17 -11.61 36.95
CA PHE A 477 -19.13 -12.63 36.95
C PHE A 477 -19.77 -14.01 36.72
N SER A 478 -19.52 -14.62 35.56
CA SER A 478 -20.10 -15.94 35.22
C SER A 478 -19.45 -17.08 36.00
N GLU A 479 -18.19 -16.91 36.41
CA GLU A 479 -17.38 -17.94 37.06
C GLU A 479 -16.48 -17.31 38.15
N PRO A 480 -16.09 -18.09 39.18
CA PRO A 480 -15.10 -17.66 40.18
C PRO A 480 -13.70 -17.53 39.54
N GLY A 481 -13.01 -16.43 39.81
CA GLY A 481 -11.75 -16.10 39.14
C GLY A 481 -11.33 -14.63 39.24
N PRO A 482 -12.22 -13.66 38.92
CA PRO A 482 -11.91 -12.25 39.07
C PRO A 482 -11.85 -11.84 40.54
N VAL A 483 -10.92 -10.92 40.86
CA VAL A 483 -10.75 -10.35 42.21
C VAL A 483 -11.27 -8.93 42.20
N ALA A 484 -12.24 -8.61 43.06
CA ALA A 484 -12.79 -7.27 43.21
C ALA A 484 -12.52 -6.73 44.63
N GLU A 485 -11.65 -5.72 44.75
CA GLU A 485 -11.24 -5.10 46.01
C GLU A 485 -11.72 -3.64 46.08
N GLY A 486 -12.50 -3.28 47.10
CA GLY A 486 -12.98 -1.91 47.29
C GLY A 486 -13.88 -1.37 46.17
N CYS A 487 -14.50 -2.25 45.38
CA CYS A 487 -15.38 -1.86 44.27
C CYS A 487 -16.81 -1.51 44.77
N THR A 488 -17.47 -0.55 44.11
CA THR A 488 -18.81 -0.07 44.50
C THR A 488 -19.75 0.02 43.30
N SER A 489 -21.04 -0.27 43.51
CA SER A 489 -22.09 -0.20 42.49
C SER A 489 -23.36 0.41 43.08
N ASP A 490 -23.97 1.40 42.41
CA ASP A 490 -25.33 1.87 42.73
C ASP A 490 -26.42 1.20 41.86
N ASP A 491 -25.99 0.36 40.91
CA ASP A 491 -26.85 -0.38 39.99
C ASP A 491 -27.62 -1.48 40.72
N ALA A 492 -28.94 -1.44 40.64
CA ALA A 492 -29.79 -2.47 41.23
C ALA A 492 -29.61 -3.79 40.47
N ALA A 493 -29.29 -4.87 41.20
CA ALA A 493 -29.42 -6.21 40.65
C ALA A 493 -30.85 -6.42 40.15
N PRO A 494 -31.08 -7.06 38.99
CA PRO A 494 -32.43 -7.47 38.64
C PRO A 494 -32.91 -8.40 39.77
N THR A 495 -33.99 -8.02 40.45
CA THR A 495 -34.79 -8.96 41.24
C THR A 495 -35.03 -10.19 40.38
N PRO A 496 -34.74 -11.43 40.85
CA PRO A 496 -35.19 -12.60 40.13
C PRO A 496 -36.71 -12.56 40.18
N ALA A 497 -37.34 -12.19 39.06
CA ALA A 497 -38.75 -12.46 38.88
C ALA A 497 -38.88 -13.98 38.86
N VAL A 498 -39.26 -14.54 40.01
CA VAL A 498 -39.87 -15.86 40.08
C VAL A 498 -41.08 -15.80 39.18
N VAL A 499 -40.96 -16.31 37.97
CA VAL A 499 -42.11 -16.68 37.15
C VAL A 499 -42.69 -17.92 37.82
N PRO A 500 -43.91 -17.88 38.39
CA PRO A 500 -44.56 -19.10 38.87
C PRO A 500 -44.82 -20.02 37.66
N PRO A 501 -44.83 -21.36 37.84
CA PRO A 501 -45.15 -22.25 36.75
C PRO A 501 -46.59 -22.01 36.30
N VAL A 502 -46.77 -21.46 35.10
CA VAL A 502 -48.07 -21.36 34.44
C VAL A 502 -48.38 -22.73 33.84
N PRO A 503 -49.58 -23.31 34.05
CA PRO A 503 -49.93 -24.63 33.56
C PRO A 503 -50.00 -24.66 32.02
N ALA A 504 -49.62 -25.79 31.43
CA ALA A 504 -49.82 -26.05 30.01
C ALA A 504 -51.32 -26.15 29.67
N VAL A 505 -51.83 -25.21 28.86
CA VAL A 505 -53.15 -25.23 28.21
C VAL A 505 -53.00 -24.57 26.82
N PRO A 506 -53.68 -25.07 25.76
CA PRO A 506 -53.08 -25.27 24.44
C PRO A 506 -53.26 -24.09 23.47
N ALA A 507 -52.51 -24.18 22.36
CA ALA A 507 -52.58 -23.29 21.21
C ALA A 507 -54.00 -23.12 20.65
N PRO A 508 -54.41 -21.90 20.23
CA PRO A 508 -55.64 -21.72 19.49
C PRO A 508 -55.47 -22.28 18.08
N ALA A 509 -56.37 -23.20 17.71
CA ALA A 509 -56.53 -23.72 16.36
C ALA A 509 -57.02 -22.60 15.43
N GLY A 510 -56.26 -22.29 14.39
CA GLY A 510 -56.77 -21.61 13.21
C GLY A 510 -57.70 -22.57 12.42
N PRO A 511 -58.79 -22.08 11.80
CA PRO A 511 -59.71 -22.91 11.05
C PRO A 511 -59.12 -23.39 9.71
N PRO A 512 -59.65 -24.47 9.12
CA PRO A 512 -58.93 -25.32 8.17
C PRO A 512 -59.01 -24.84 6.73
N LEU A 513 -57.98 -25.22 5.96
CA LEU A 513 -57.99 -25.20 4.49
C LEU A 513 -59.10 -26.10 3.95
N ALA A 514 -59.90 -25.57 3.01
CA ALA A 514 -59.93 -26.01 1.61
C ALA A 514 -61.20 -25.49 0.90
N THR A 515 -61.06 -24.59 -0.07
CA THR A 515 -61.73 -24.71 -1.37
C THR A 515 -61.01 -23.86 -2.43
N LEU A 516 -60.82 -24.47 -3.60
CA LEU A 516 -60.11 -23.98 -4.77
C LEU A 516 -60.72 -22.71 -5.37
N VAL A 517 -59.86 -21.72 -5.69
CA VAL A 517 -60.00 -20.89 -6.90
C VAL A 517 -58.59 -20.71 -7.49
N GLN A 518 -58.44 -21.21 -8.72
CA GLN A 518 -57.25 -21.02 -9.54
C GLN A 518 -57.04 -19.53 -9.82
N THR A 519 -55.94 -18.95 -9.33
CA THR A 519 -55.34 -17.78 -9.95
C THR A 519 -53.97 -18.19 -10.44
N SER A 520 -53.84 -18.24 -11.76
CA SER A 520 -52.63 -18.49 -12.52
C SER A 520 -51.44 -17.71 -11.94
N SER A 521 -50.43 -18.43 -11.45
CA SER A 521 -49.10 -17.89 -11.26
C SER A 521 -48.59 -17.32 -12.58
N PRO A 522 -47.99 -16.12 -12.62
CA PRO A 522 -47.14 -15.76 -13.74
C PRO A 522 -46.00 -16.78 -13.79
N ALA A 523 -45.75 -17.32 -14.98
CA ALA A 523 -44.59 -18.17 -15.20
C ALA A 523 -43.32 -17.45 -14.73
N LEU A 524 -42.49 -18.16 -13.94
CA LEU A 524 -41.12 -17.74 -13.68
C LEU A 524 -40.46 -17.44 -15.04
N PRO A 525 -39.82 -16.27 -15.22
CA PRO A 525 -39.09 -16.00 -16.44
C PRO A 525 -37.98 -17.05 -16.57
N ALA A 526 -37.81 -17.58 -17.78
CA ALA A 526 -36.69 -18.44 -18.13
C ALA A 526 -35.38 -17.77 -17.69
N ALA A 527 -34.49 -18.56 -17.06
CA ALA A 527 -33.20 -18.10 -16.56
C ALA A 527 -32.53 -17.15 -17.56
N ALA A 528 -32.38 -15.89 -17.16
CA ALA A 528 -31.78 -14.87 -17.99
C ALA A 528 -30.37 -15.34 -18.40
N VAL A 529 -30.09 -15.31 -19.70
CA VAL A 529 -28.75 -15.56 -20.21
C VAL A 529 -27.88 -14.41 -19.69
N ILE A 530 -26.99 -14.71 -18.73
CA ILE A 530 -25.99 -13.75 -18.25
C ILE A 530 -25.08 -13.44 -19.44
N ALA A 531 -25.22 -12.23 -20.00
CA ALA A 531 -24.31 -11.76 -21.03
C ALA A 531 -22.97 -11.38 -20.37
N PRO A 532 -21.83 -11.89 -20.85
CA PRO A 532 -20.54 -11.40 -20.42
C PRO A 532 -20.41 -9.90 -20.73
N ILE A 533 -19.71 -9.17 -19.88
CA ILE A 533 -19.42 -7.74 -20.09
C ILE A 533 -18.48 -7.62 -21.32
N PRO A 534 -18.58 -6.55 -22.15
CA PRO A 534 -17.85 -6.42 -23.41
C PRO A 534 -16.31 -6.54 -23.35
N ASP A 535 -15.71 -6.46 -22.15
CA ASP A 535 -14.26 -6.49 -21.93
C ASP A 535 -13.72 -7.85 -21.40
N CYS A 536 -14.53 -8.91 -21.38
CA CYS A 536 -14.05 -10.23 -20.96
C CYS A 536 -13.02 -10.79 -21.96
N ARG A 537 -11.85 -11.20 -21.45
CA ARG A 537 -10.80 -11.86 -22.23
C ARG A 537 -11.36 -13.10 -22.96
N PRO A 538 -10.96 -13.39 -24.21
CA PRO A 538 -11.42 -14.59 -24.92
C PRO A 538 -11.01 -15.91 -24.21
N ALA A 539 -11.89 -16.91 -24.22
CA ALA A 539 -11.70 -18.17 -23.50
C ALA A 539 -10.48 -18.97 -23.99
N ASP A 540 -10.21 -18.91 -25.30
CA ASP A 540 -9.06 -19.52 -25.97
C ASP A 540 -7.74 -18.96 -25.49
N VAL A 541 -7.67 -17.66 -25.17
CA VAL A 541 -6.46 -17.02 -24.65
C VAL A 541 -6.19 -17.46 -23.21
N ALA A 542 -7.22 -17.49 -22.35
CA ALA A 542 -7.07 -17.96 -20.96
C ALA A 542 -6.77 -19.47 -20.89
N LEU A 543 -7.34 -20.26 -21.82
CA LEU A 543 -7.00 -21.67 -21.99
C LEU A 543 -5.55 -21.87 -22.47
N ALA A 544 -5.08 -21.05 -23.42
CA ALA A 544 -3.70 -21.11 -23.88
C ALA A 544 -2.71 -20.75 -22.75
N GLU A 545 -3.07 -19.81 -21.88
CA GLU A 545 -2.26 -19.48 -20.70
C GLU A 545 -2.25 -20.63 -19.70
N LEU A 546 -3.40 -21.24 -19.40
CA LEU A 546 -3.47 -22.46 -18.59
C LEU A 546 -2.57 -23.57 -19.16
N ASP A 547 -2.55 -23.72 -20.48
CA ASP A 547 -1.74 -24.72 -21.17
C ASP A 547 -0.25 -24.43 -21.09
N SER A 548 0.13 -23.13 -21.06
CA SER A 548 1.50 -22.67 -20.94
C SER A 548 2.12 -22.87 -19.55
N LEU A 549 1.30 -23.02 -18.49
CA LEU A 549 1.81 -23.26 -17.14
C LEU A 549 2.68 -24.51 -17.08
N VAL A 550 3.82 -24.46 -16.41
CA VAL A 550 4.70 -25.63 -16.29
C VAL A 550 4.02 -26.73 -15.50
N GLY A 551 4.13 -27.98 -15.97
CA GLY A 551 3.58 -29.16 -15.30
C GLY A 551 2.05 -29.20 -15.24
N LEU A 552 1.51 -29.64 -14.10
CA LEU A 552 0.08 -29.62 -13.77
C LEU A 552 -0.82 -30.39 -14.76
N ALA A 553 -0.29 -31.42 -15.44
CA ALA A 553 -1.02 -32.15 -16.47
C ALA A 553 -2.39 -32.69 -16.00
N THR A 554 -2.45 -33.22 -14.78
CA THR A 554 -3.69 -33.71 -14.15
C THR A 554 -4.67 -32.57 -13.88
N VAL A 555 -4.20 -31.45 -13.31
CA VAL A 555 -5.02 -30.27 -13.03
C VAL A 555 -5.60 -29.68 -14.32
N LYS A 556 -4.78 -29.53 -15.36
CA LYS A 556 -5.22 -29.03 -16.69
C LYS A 556 -6.31 -29.94 -17.27
N GLN A 557 -6.16 -31.26 -17.15
CA GLN A 557 -7.16 -32.21 -17.63
C GLN A 557 -8.49 -32.07 -16.88
N GLU A 558 -8.46 -31.87 -15.57
CA GLU A 558 -9.69 -31.74 -14.78
C GLU A 558 -10.39 -30.41 -15.01
N VAL A 559 -9.63 -29.33 -15.16
CA VAL A 559 -10.17 -28.02 -15.56
C VAL A 559 -10.80 -28.09 -16.94
N ARG A 560 -10.17 -28.74 -17.92
CA ARG A 560 -10.77 -28.96 -19.26
C ARG A 560 -12.05 -29.78 -19.19
N THR A 561 -12.04 -30.87 -18.44
CA THR A 561 -13.24 -31.71 -18.26
C THR A 561 -14.41 -30.91 -17.66
N LEU A 562 -14.13 -29.98 -16.75
CA LEU A 562 -15.14 -29.05 -16.21
C LEU A 562 -15.65 -28.07 -17.26
N ILE A 563 -14.74 -27.48 -18.03
CA ILE A 563 -15.06 -26.54 -19.11
C ILE A 563 -15.93 -27.20 -20.18
N ASP A 564 -15.60 -28.43 -20.58
CA ASP A 564 -16.35 -29.21 -21.56
C ASP A 564 -17.76 -29.51 -21.06
N LEU A 565 -17.90 -29.92 -19.80
CA LEU A 565 -19.21 -30.18 -19.18
C LEU A 565 -20.09 -28.94 -19.17
N ILE A 566 -19.51 -27.78 -18.84
CA ILE A 566 -20.19 -26.48 -18.82
C ILE A 566 -20.59 -26.04 -20.24
N SER A 567 -19.68 -26.18 -21.20
CA SER A 567 -19.90 -25.81 -22.60
C SER A 567 -21.01 -26.64 -23.24
N VAL A 568 -21.00 -27.97 -23.04
CA VAL A 568 -22.05 -28.88 -23.50
C VAL A 568 -23.38 -28.61 -22.76
N GLY A 569 -23.34 -28.35 -21.45
CA GLY A 569 -24.52 -27.97 -20.68
C GLY A 569 -25.21 -26.73 -21.24
N ARG A 570 -24.42 -25.72 -21.66
CA ARG A 570 -24.95 -24.53 -22.31
C ARG A 570 -25.50 -24.76 -23.70
N ALA A 571 -24.80 -25.54 -24.52
CA ALA A 571 -25.30 -25.91 -25.83
C ALA A 571 -26.67 -26.59 -25.73
N ARG A 572 -26.85 -27.45 -24.72
CA ARG A 572 -28.14 -28.07 -24.39
C ARG A 572 -29.20 -27.06 -23.95
N GLN A 573 -28.86 -26.12 -23.06
CA GLN A 573 -29.80 -25.06 -22.63
C GLN A 573 -30.24 -24.17 -23.79
N ARG A 574 -29.32 -23.76 -24.67
CA ARG A 574 -29.63 -22.99 -25.89
C ARG A 574 -30.53 -23.76 -26.85
N ALA A 575 -30.40 -25.08 -26.88
CA ALA A 575 -31.26 -25.98 -27.64
C ALA A 575 -32.58 -26.32 -26.92
N GLY A 576 -32.89 -25.71 -25.77
CA GLY A 576 -34.10 -25.99 -24.99
C GLY A 576 -34.11 -27.35 -24.27
N LEU A 577 -32.98 -28.05 -24.23
CA LEU A 577 -32.83 -29.34 -23.57
C LEU A 577 -32.47 -29.15 -22.09
N LYS A 578 -32.95 -30.07 -21.24
CA LYS A 578 -32.51 -30.14 -19.84
C LYS A 578 -31.00 -30.40 -19.82
N ALA A 579 -30.25 -29.46 -19.27
CA ALA A 579 -28.85 -29.63 -18.96
C ALA A 579 -28.69 -30.07 -17.50
N PRO A 580 -27.77 -31.00 -17.19
CA PRO A 580 -27.35 -31.21 -15.82
C PRO A 580 -26.84 -29.88 -15.26
N SER A 581 -27.24 -29.49 -14.05
CA SER A 581 -26.65 -28.33 -13.37
C SER A 581 -25.30 -28.77 -12.81
N PRO A 582 -24.16 -28.34 -13.37
CA PRO A 582 -22.89 -28.68 -12.77
C PRO A 582 -22.81 -27.97 -11.40
N ARG A 583 -22.45 -28.72 -10.36
CA ARG A 583 -22.02 -28.11 -9.09
C ARG A 583 -20.66 -27.47 -9.37
N ARG A 584 -20.57 -26.15 -9.18
CA ARG A 584 -19.44 -25.34 -9.69
C ARG A 584 -18.39 -25.04 -8.63
N HIS A 585 -18.68 -25.33 -7.36
CA HIS A 585 -17.73 -25.12 -6.27
C HIS A 585 -16.68 -26.23 -6.24
N LEU A 586 -15.42 -25.86 -6.08
CA LEU A 586 -14.26 -26.75 -6.21
C LEU A 586 -13.43 -26.76 -4.92
N VAL A 587 -12.74 -27.87 -4.70
CA VAL A 587 -11.74 -28.02 -3.63
C VAL A 587 -10.38 -28.14 -4.30
N PHE A 588 -9.43 -27.27 -3.96
CA PHE A 588 -8.06 -27.34 -4.45
C PHE A 588 -7.16 -27.87 -3.33
N THR A 589 -6.58 -29.05 -3.53
CA THR A 589 -5.67 -29.67 -2.55
C THR A 589 -4.25 -29.70 -3.07
N GLY A 590 -3.26 -29.48 -2.21
CA GLY A 590 -1.84 -29.63 -2.57
C GLY A 590 -0.94 -28.70 -1.78
N ALA A 591 0.37 -28.96 -1.79
CA ALA A 591 1.35 -28.18 -1.03
C ALA A 591 1.41 -26.70 -1.49
N PRO A 592 1.94 -25.78 -0.65
CA PRO A 592 2.18 -24.39 -1.02
C PRO A 592 3.03 -24.27 -2.28
N GLY A 593 2.80 -23.23 -3.08
CA GLY A 593 3.60 -22.95 -4.28
C GLY A 593 3.34 -23.86 -5.49
N THR A 594 2.27 -24.65 -5.48
CA THR A 594 1.85 -25.53 -6.61
C THR A 594 0.96 -24.85 -7.65
N GLY A 595 0.67 -23.54 -7.52
CA GLY A 595 -0.08 -22.77 -8.53
C GLY A 595 -1.61 -22.72 -8.36
N LYS A 596 -2.14 -23.08 -7.19
CA LYS A 596 -3.59 -23.09 -6.88
C LYS A 596 -4.29 -21.76 -7.21
N THR A 597 -3.79 -20.64 -6.69
CA THR A 597 -4.39 -19.30 -6.89
C THR A 597 -4.33 -18.87 -8.36
N THR A 598 -3.24 -19.19 -9.07
CA THR A 598 -3.08 -18.90 -10.51
C THR A 598 -4.13 -19.64 -11.33
N VAL A 599 -4.32 -20.94 -11.09
CA VAL A 599 -5.33 -21.74 -11.78
C VAL A 599 -6.75 -21.28 -11.44
N ALA A 600 -7.01 -20.87 -10.18
CA ALA A 600 -8.31 -20.34 -9.77
C ALA A 600 -8.68 -19.05 -10.53
N ARG A 601 -7.71 -18.15 -10.74
CA ARG A 601 -7.89 -16.93 -11.53
C ARG A 601 -8.27 -17.24 -12.98
N LEU A 602 -7.45 -18.08 -13.65
CA LEU A 602 -7.69 -18.49 -15.04
C LEU A 602 -9.04 -19.20 -15.20
N TYR A 603 -9.42 -20.03 -14.23
CA TYR A 603 -10.72 -20.69 -14.23
C TYR A 603 -11.87 -19.67 -14.20
N GLY A 604 -11.78 -18.64 -13.36
CA GLY A 604 -12.76 -17.54 -13.31
C GLY A 604 -12.90 -16.79 -14.62
N GLU A 605 -11.76 -16.44 -15.24
CA GLU A 605 -11.71 -15.79 -16.56
C GLU A 605 -12.41 -16.63 -17.62
N ILE A 606 -12.05 -17.92 -17.74
CA ILE A 606 -12.65 -18.84 -18.71
C ILE A 606 -14.17 -18.93 -18.51
N LEU A 607 -14.62 -19.03 -17.26
CA LEU A 607 -16.06 -19.09 -16.96
C LEU A 607 -16.78 -17.81 -17.36
N ALA A 608 -16.18 -16.63 -17.20
CA ALA A 608 -16.76 -15.39 -17.68
C ALA A 608 -16.84 -15.35 -19.21
N SER A 609 -15.78 -15.75 -19.91
CA SER A 609 -15.76 -15.82 -21.39
C SER A 609 -16.82 -16.77 -21.95
N LEU A 610 -17.09 -17.88 -21.24
CA LEU A 610 -18.15 -18.81 -21.60
C LEU A 610 -19.55 -18.26 -21.30
N GLY A 611 -19.64 -17.14 -20.56
CA GLY A 611 -20.84 -16.42 -20.11
C GLY A 611 -21.39 -16.90 -18.76
N VAL A 612 -20.65 -17.74 -18.03
CA VAL A 612 -21.12 -18.45 -16.81
C VAL A 612 -21.15 -17.49 -15.65
N LEU A 613 -20.08 -16.71 -15.57
CA LEU A 613 -19.89 -15.62 -14.64
C LEU A 613 -20.01 -14.30 -15.40
N GLN A 614 -20.36 -13.24 -14.67
CA GLN A 614 -20.55 -11.92 -15.27
C GLN A 614 -19.22 -11.22 -15.59
N ARG A 615 -18.19 -11.45 -14.75
CA ARG A 615 -16.87 -10.78 -14.76
C ARG A 615 -15.71 -11.76 -14.69
N GLY A 616 -15.82 -12.80 -13.86
CA GLY A 616 -14.77 -13.82 -13.71
C GLY A 616 -13.57 -13.40 -12.85
N HIS A 617 -13.65 -12.26 -12.16
CA HIS A 617 -12.59 -11.78 -11.27
C HIS A 617 -12.43 -12.72 -10.06
N LEU A 618 -11.19 -12.81 -9.55
CA LEU A 618 -10.86 -13.59 -8.36
C LEU A 618 -10.85 -12.67 -7.13
N VAL A 619 -11.57 -13.07 -6.08
CA VAL A 619 -11.48 -12.48 -4.74
C VAL A 619 -10.84 -13.52 -3.83
N GLU A 620 -9.61 -13.26 -3.41
CA GLU A 620 -8.84 -14.12 -2.50
C GLU A 620 -9.06 -13.67 -1.05
N VAL A 621 -9.35 -14.62 -0.18
CA VAL A 621 -9.61 -14.42 1.25
C VAL A 621 -9.04 -15.56 2.07
N ALA A 622 -8.71 -15.29 3.32
CA ALA A 622 -8.32 -16.27 4.32
C ALA A 622 -9.28 -16.24 5.52
N ARG A 623 -8.98 -17.05 6.55
CA ARG A 623 -9.78 -17.08 7.79
C ARG A 623 -9.99 -15.69 8.41
N LEU A 624 -8.96 -14.84 8.41
CA LEU A 624 -9.00 -13.50 9.03
C LEU A 624 -10.00 -12.57 8.35
N ASP A 625 -10.23 -12.74 7.05
CA ASP A 625 -11.16 -11.92 6.27
C ASP A 625 -12.61 -12.35 6.47
N LEU A 626 -12.83 -13.64 6.73
CA LEU A 626 -14.17 -14.23 6.82
C LEU A 626 -14.73 -14.25 8.25
N VAL A 627 -13.85 -14.46 9.23
CA VAL A 627 -14.26 -14.63 10.62
C VAL A 627 -14.19 -13.29 11.35
N GLY A 628 -15.34 -12.88 11.86
CA GLY A 628 -15.46 -11.71 12.72
C GLY A 628 -15.14 -12.08 14.16
N GLU A 629 -14.78 -11.07 14.92
CA GLU A 629 -14.30 -11.26 16.29
C GLU A 629 -15.40 -11.05 17.34
N HIS A 630 -16.60 -10.65 16.90
CA HIS A 630 -17.81 -10.51 17.69
C HIS A 630 -18.90 -11.49 17.20
N ILE A 631 -19.81 -11.90 18.10
CA ILE A 631 -20.98 -12.73 17.76
C ILE A 631 -21.83 -12.01 16.70
N GLY A 632 -22.11 -12.66 15.57
CA GLY A 632 -22.88 -12.08 14.46
C GLY A 632 -22.07 -11.27 13.43
N SER A 633 -20.82 -10.88 13.76
CA SER A 633 -19.95 -10.15 12.82
C SER A 633 -19.34 -11.05 11.74
N THR A 634 -19.19 -12.34 12.04
CA THR A 634 -18.68 -13.35 11.10
C THR A 634 -19.62 -13.54 9.91
N ALA A 635 -20.94 -13.61 10.16
CA ALA A 635 -21.91 -13.70 9.08
C ALA A 635 -21.82 -12.47 8.14
N ILE A 636 -21.63 -11.27 8.70
CA ILE A 636 -21.51 -10.02 7.93
C ILE A 636 -20.23 -10.02 7.08
N ARG A 637 -19.08 -10.39 7.66
CA ARG A 637 -17.80 -10.43 6.93
C ARG A 637 -17.80 -11.50 5.83
N THR A 638 -18.31 -12.69 6.15
CA THR A 638 -18.46 -13.77 5.17
C THR A 638 -19.39 -13.35 4.03
N ALA A 639 -20.51 -12.68 4.33
CA ALA A 639 -21.42 -12.14 3.32
C ALA A 639 -20.76 -11.05 2.47
N ALA A 640 -20.03 -10.11 3.07
CA ALA A 640 -19.34 -9.05 2.35
C ALA A 640 -18.26 -9.59 1.40
N ALA A 641 -17.47 -10.59 1.84
CA ALA A 641 -16.50 -11.27 1.00
C ALA A 641 -17.17 -12.01 -0.17
N PHE A 642 -18.29 -12.67 0.09
CA PHE A 642 -19.09 -13.35 -0.93
C PHE A 642 -19.71 -12.35 -1.93
N ASP A 643 -20.23 -11.23 -1.46
CA ASP A 643 -20.81 -10.17 -2.28
C ASP A 643 -19.75 -9.52 -3.19
N LYS A 644 -18.53 -9.30 -2.68
CA LYS A 644 -17.38 -8.85 -3.51
C LYS A 644 -17.08 -9.82 -4.65
N ALA A 645 -17.30 -11.12 -4.44
CA ALA A 645 -17.08 -12.17 -5.43
C ALA A 645 -18.26 -12.36 -6.41
N ARG A 646 -19.37 -11.61 -6.29
CA ARG A 646 -20.52 -11.74 -7.20
C ARG A 646 -20.16 -11.49 -8.65
N GLY A 647 -20.52 -12.45 -9.51
CA GLY A 647 -20.12 -12.47 -10.90
C GLY A 647 -18.69 -12.97 -11.13
N GLY A 648 -18.01 -13.52 -10.12
CA GLY A 648 -16.61 -13.97 -10.13
C GLY A 648 -16.38 -15.22 -9.29
N VAL A 649 -15.14 -15.37 -8.82
CA VAL A 649 -14.67 -16.51 -8.01
C VAL A 649 -14.28 -16.03 -6.61
N LEU A 650 -14.86 -16.62 -5.57
CA LEU A 650 -14.40 -16.50 -4.18
C LEU A 650 -13.40 -17.63 -3.90
N PHE A 651 -12.14 -17.28 -3.69
CA PHE A 651 -11.07 -18.22 -3.38
C PHE A 651 -10.68 -18.09 -1.91
N ILE A 652 -10.89 -19.16 -1.14
CA ILE A 652 -10.61 -19.22 0.29
C ILE A 652 -9.34 -20.05 0.49
N ASP A 653 -8.23 -19.39 0.80
CA ASP A 653 -6.97 -20.08 1.08
C ASP A 653 -6.93 -20.60 2.52
N GLU A 654 -6.25 -21.72 2.70
CA GLU A 654 -6.19 -22.49 3.95
C GLU A 654 -7.55 -22.66 4.63
N ALA A 655 -8.57 -23.05 3.86
CA ALA A 655 -9.97 -23.07 4.32
C ALA A 655 -10.20 -23.99 5.53
N TYR A 656 -9.37 -25.03 5.71
CA TYR A 656 -9.39 -25.88 6.91
C TYR A 656 -9.18 -25.10 8.20
N ALA A 657 -8.53 -23.94 8.16
CA ALA A 657 -8.38 -23.07 9.30
C ALA A 657 -9.74 -22.64 9.88
N LEU A 658 -10.82 -22.62 9.09
CA LEU A 658 -12.18 -22.33 9.55
C LEU A 658 -12.75 -23.41 10.50
N ALA A 659 -12.29 -24.66 10.36
CA ALA A 659 -12.70 -25.81 11.18
C ALA A 659 -11.50 -26.53 11.83
N PRO A 660 -10.85 -25.94 12.84
CA PRO A 660 -9.73 -26.55 13.55
C PRO A 660 -10.16 -27.77 14.41
N GLU A 661 -9.21 -28.67 14.70
CA GLU A 661 -9.46 -29.95 15.38
C GLU A 661 -10.04 -29.83 16.80
N ASP A 662 -9.71 -28.76 17.53
CA ASP A 662 -10.07 -28.57 18.94
C ASP A 662 -11.53 -28.12 19.18
N GLY A 663 -12.40 -28.18 18.18
CA GLY A 663 -13.87 -28.07 18.32
C GLY A 663 -14.46 -26.83 19.02
N GLY A 664 -13.64 -25.87 19.45
CA GLY A 664 -13.99 -24.91 20.50
C GLY A 664 -14.19 -23.46 20.06
N ARG A 665 -14.59 -23.18 18.82
CA ARG A 665 -14.89 -21.80 18.38
C ARG A 665 -16.12 -21.71 17.49
N ASP A 666 -17.21 -21.16 18.04
CA ASP A 666 -18.50 -20.98 17.35
C ASP A 666 -18.41 -20.11 16.07
N PHE A 667 -17.46 -19.18 16.00
CA PHE A 667 -17.30 -18.24 14.88
C PHE A 667 -16.85 -18.88 13.56
N GLY A 668 -15.99 -19.90 13.60
CA GLY A 668 -15.56 -20.60 12.38
C GLY A 668 -16.72 -21.39 11.76
N ARG A 669 -17.56 -21.97 12.62
CA ARG A 669 -18.78 -22.67 12.22
C ARG A 669 -19.83 -21.70 11.67
N GLU A 670 -19.99 -20.53 12.29
CA GLU A 670 -20.85 -19.46 11.78
C GLU A 670 -20.45 -19.00 10.37
N ALA A 671 -19.14 -18.90 10.08
CA ALA A 671 -18.64 -18.57 8.75
C ALA A 671 -19.00 -19.65 7.74
N ILE A 672 -18.80 -20.91 8.10
CA ILE A 672 -19.16 -22.07 7.27
C ILE A 672 -20.66 -22.11 6.99
N ASP A 673 -21.50 -21.94 8.00
CA ASP A 673 -22.96 -21.99 7.86
C ASP A 673 -23.46 -20.84 6.97
N THR A 674 -22.90 -19.63 7.15
CA THR A 674 -23.20 -18.47 6.30
C THR A 674 -22.76 -18.72 4.86
N LEU A 675 -21.55 -19.23 4.65
CA LEU A 675 -21.02 -19.55 3.32
C LEU A 675 -21.88 -20.60 2.62
N VAL A 676 -22.25 -21.69 3.30
CA VAL A 676 -23.11 -22.76 2.78
C VAL A 676 -24.49 -22.23 2.36
N LYS A 677 -25.05 -21.29 3.11
CA LYS A 677 -26.31 -20.61 2.77
C LYS A 677 -26.16 -19.76 1.50
N LEU A 678 -25.15 -18.89 1.45
CA LEU A 678 -24.92 -18.00 0.30
C LEU A 678 -24.58 -18.78 -0.98
N MET A 679 -23.84 -19.88 -0.86
CA MET A 679 -23.57 -20.80 -1.97
C MET A 679 -24.85 -21.43 -2.55
N GLU A 680 -25.89 -21.62 -1.74
CA GLU A 680 -27.18 -22.13 -2.23
C GLU A 680 -27.99 -21.02 -2.91
N ASP A 681 -28.11 -19.87 -2.23
CA ASP A 681 -28.91 -18.74 -2.66
C ASP A 681 -28.38 -18.11 -3.97
N HIS A 682 -27.06 -18.16 -4.18
CA HIS A 682 -26.36 -17.51 -5.30
C HIS A 682 -25.51 -18.46 -6.16
N ARG A 683 -25.89 -19.74 -6.25
CA ARG A 683 -25.14 -20.81 -6.95
C ARG A 683 -24.83 -20.55 -8.43
N ASP A 684 -25.59 -19.67 -9.08
CA ASP A 684 -25.43 -19.32 -10.50
C ASP A 684 -24.62 -18.04 -10.71
N GLU A 685 -24.32 -17.29 -9.65
CA GLU A 685 -23.66 -15.98 -9.68
C GLU A 685 -22.21 -16.01 -9.18
N VAL A 686 -21.85 -16.98 -8.33
CA VAL A 686 -20.54 -17.08 -7.68
C VAL A 686 -20.00 -18.51 -7.76
N VAL A 687 -18.72 -18.63 -8.11
CA VAL A 687 -17.97 -19.87 -7.91
C VAL A 687 -17.15 -19.74 -6.63
N VAL A 688 -17.17 -20.77 -5.79
CA VAL A 688 -16.39 -20.80 -4.54
C VAL A 688 -15.34 -21.90 -4.67
N ILE A 689 -14.08 -21.55 -4.43
CA ILE A 689 -12.96 -22.47 -4.43
C ILE A 689 -12.35 -22.43 -3.04
N VAL A 690 -12.28 -23.59 -2.37
CA VAL A 690 -11.59 -23.72 -1.07
C VAL A 690 -10.26 -24.44 -1.29
N ALA A 691 -9.18 -23.89 -0.75
CA ALA A 691 -7.83 -24.42 -0.94
C ALA A 691 -7.16 -24.81 0.39
N GLY A 692 -6.27 -25.80 0.33
CA GLY A 692 -5.46 -26.22 1.48
C GLY A 692 -4.68 -27.50 1.27
N TYR A 693 -4.10 -28.03 2.35
CA TYR A 693 -3.41 -29.32 2.36
C TYR A 693 -4.41 -30.48 2.25
N THR A 694 -3.99 -31.58 1.62
CA THR A 694 -4.88 -32.69 1.27
C THR A 694 -5.60 -33.28 2.48
N GLY A 695 -4.88 -33.64 3.55
CA GLY A 695 -5.49 -34.27 4.73
C GLY A 695 -6.38 -33.32 5.52
N GLU A 696 -5.96 -32.06 5.64
CA GLU A 696 -6.65 -30.98 6.32
C GLU A 696 -7.99 -30.67 5.63
N MET A 697 -8.00 -30.66 4.29
CA MET A 697 -9.20 -30.39 3.51
C MET A 697 -10.21 -31.53 3.58
N GLU A 698 -9.78 -32.79 3.66
CA GLU A 698 -10.68 -33.92 3.93
C GLU A 698 -11.41 -33.76 5.27
N ARG A 699 -10.68 -33.33 6.31
CA ARG A 699 -11.27 -33.03 7.63
C ARG A 699 -12.24 -31.84 7.58
N PHE A 700 -11.84 -30.76 6.90
CA PHE A 700 -12.68 -29.57 6.74
C PHE A 700 -14.04 -29.90 6.08
N LEU A 701 -14.02 -30.70 5.01
CA LEU A 701 -15.25 -31.13 4.33
C LEU A 701 -16.12 -32.05 5.19
N ALA A 702 -15.50 -32.85 6.06
CA ALA A 702 -16.20 -33.71 7.02
C ALA A 702 -16.82 -32.91 8.19
N ALA A 703 -16.34 -31.71 8.47
CA ALA A 703 -16.80 -30.89 9.60
C ALA A 703 -18.25 -30.39 9.45
N ASN A 704 -18.76 -30.27 8.21
CA ASN A 704 -20.13 -29.84 7.96
C ASN A 704 -20.73 -30.58 6.73
N PRO A 705 -21.85 -31.33 6.87
CA PRO A 705 -22.52 -31.98 5.74
C PRO A 705 -22.93 -31.03 4.60
N GLY A 706 -23.17 -29.75 4.92
CA GLY A 706 -23.43 -28.70 3.94
C GLY A 706 -22.26 -28.48 2.98
N LEU A 707 -21.02 -28.54 3.47
CA LEU A 707 -19.81 -28.40 2.66
C LEU A 707 -19.64 -29.59 1.72
N SER A 708 -19.67 -30.82 2.23
CA SER A 708 -19.50 -32.04 1.41
C SER A 708 -20.58 -32.19 0.33
N SER A 709 -21.78 -31.67 0.57
CA SER A 709 -22.84 -31.65 -0.45
C SER A 709 -22.60 -30.63 -1.58
N ARG A 710 -21.97 -29.48 -1.29
CA ARG A 710 -21.80 -28.37 -2.26
C ARG A 710 -20.47 -28.43 -2.99
N PHE A 711 -19.44 -28.93 -2.34
CA PHE A 711 -18.11 -29.16 -2.91
C PHE A 711 -18.01 -30.58 -3.47
N SER A 712 -18.37 -30.75 -4.74
CA SER A 712 -18.50 -32.08 -5.36
C SER A 712 -17.26 -32.61 -6.07
N ARG A 713 -16.23 -31.76 -6.24
CA ARG A 713 -15.02 -32.12 -6.98
C ARG A 713 -13.79 -31.54 -6.31
N THR A 714 -12.76 -32.38 -6.24
CA THR A 714 -11.44 -32.03 -5.71
C THR A 714 -10.43 -32.08 -6.85
N VAL A 715 -9.64 -31.02 -6.97
CA VAL A 715 -8.53 -30.89 -7.92
C VAL A 715 -7.24 -30.95 -7.11
N THR A 716 -6.48 -32.03 -7.30
CA THR A 716 -5.23 -32.25 -6.58
C THR A 716 -4.05 -31.71 -7.37
N PHE A 717 -3.30 -30.81 -6.74
CA PHE A 717 -2.09 -30.18 -7.25
C PHE A 717 -0.87 -30.94 -6.71
N PRO A 718 -0.21 -31.77 -7.55
CA PRO A 718 0.98 -32.49 -7.14
C PRO A 718 2.17 -31.54 -6.97
N ASP A 719 3.16 -31.97 -6.20
CA ASP A 719 4.45 -31.28 -6.13
C ASP A 719 5.16 -31.32 -7.49
N TYR A 720 5.89 -30.25 -7.81
CA TYR A 720 6.67 -30.18 -9.04
C TYR A 720 7.85 -31.16 -8.98
N THR A 721 8.08 -31.84 -10.10
CA THR A 721 9.27 -32.65 -10.33
C THR A 721 10.51 -31.77 -10.50
N ALA A 722 11.72 -32.36 -10.41
CA ALA A 722 12.97 -31.60 -10.59
C ALA A 722 13.03 -30.92 -11.96
N GLY A 723 12.53 -31.61 -13.00
CA GLY A 723 12.45 -31.09 -14.35
C GLY A 723 11.48 -29.90 -14.45
N GLU A 724 10.31 -30.00 -13.82
CA GLU A 724 9.35 -28.90 -13.80
C GLU A 724 9.86 -27.69 -12.99
N LEU A 725 10.60 -27.90 -11.90
CA LEU A 725 11.26 -26.80 -11.17
C LEU A 725 12.34 -26.11 -12.01
N LEU A 726 13.11 -26.89 -12.78
CA LEU A 726 14.05 -26.34 -13.76
C LEU A 726 13.34 -25.53 -14.84
N ASP A 727 12.23 -26.05 -15.39
CA ASP A 727 11.45 -25.34 -16.40
C ASP A 727 10.84 -24.04 -15.85
N ILE A 728 10.42 -24.02 -14.58
CA ILE A 728 9.99 -22.78 -13.88
C ILE A 728 11.15 -21.80 -13.77
N ALA A 729 12.34 -22.25 -13.33
CA ALA A 729 13.52 -21.39 -13.25
C ALA A 729 13.96 -20.85 -14.63
N ARG A 730 13.84 -21.67 -15.69
CA ARG A 730 14.09 -21.24 -17.07
C ARG A 730 13.10 -20.18 -17.52
N ALA A 731 11.81 -20.34 -17.20
CA ALA A 731 10.79 -19.35 -17.51
C ALA A 731 11.06 -18.02 -16.78
N GLN A 732 11.43 -18.06 -15.50
CA GLN A 732 11.81 -16.86 -14.73
C GLN A 732 13.04 -16.17 -15.31
N ALA A 733 14.06 -16.93 -15.70
CA ALA A 733 15.24 -16.38 -16.36
C ALA A 733 14.87 -15.67 -17.68
N ALA A 734 14.07 -16.31 -18.53
CA ALA A 734 13.65 -15.73 -19.81
C ALA A 734 12.79 -14.46 -19.63
N GLU A 735 11.89 -14.44 -18.63
CA GLU A 735 11.06 -13.29 -18.29
C GLU A 735 11.91 -12.05 -17.90
N HIS A 736 13.04 -12.27 -17.24
CA HIS A 736 13.96 -11.22 -16.79
C HIS A 736 15.16 -11.02 -17.73
N GLU A 737 15.06 -11.50 -18.97
CA GLU A 737 16.11 -11.40 -20.01
C GLU A 737 17.45 -12.11 -19.68
N TYR A 738 17.46 -13.03 -18.73
CA TYR A 738 18.58 -13.92 -18.45
C TYR A 738 18.56 -15.18 -19.32
N ARG A 739 19.74 -15.77 -19.53
CA ARG A 739 19.95 -17.05 -20.18
C ARG A 739 20.73 -17.98 -19.27
N LEU A 740 20.28 -19.23 -19.18
CA LEU A 740 21.01 -20.28 -18.47
C LEU A 740 22.04 -20.89 -19.44
N ALA A 741 23.30 -20.99 -19.03
CA ALA A 741 24.27 -21.80 -19.77
C ALA A 741 23.90 -23.29 -19.67
N ASP A 742 24.27 -24.11 -20.67
CA ASP A 742 23.95 -25.55 -20.70
C ASP A 742 24.42 -26.29 -19.43
N ALA A 743 25.60 -25.92 -18.91
CA ALA A 743 26.15 -26.46 -17.67
C ALA A 743 25.32 -26.04 -16.43
N THR A 744 24.74 -24.84 -16.46
CA THR A 744 23.88 -24.31 -15.39
C THR A 744 22.56 -25.06 -15.33
N GLU A 745 21.95 -25.39 -16.48
CA GLU A 745 20.72 -26.20 -16.50
C GLU A 745 20.95 -27.59 -15.89
N THR A 746 22.08 -28.22 -16.20
CA THR A 746 22.47 -29.52 -15.63
C THR A 746 22.71 -29.42 -14.12
N ALA A 747 23.37 -28.34 -13.67
CA ALA A 747 23.62 -28.08 -12.26
C ALA A 747 22.31 -27.81 -11.49
N LEU A 748 21.39 -27.05 -12.07
CA LEU A 748 20.07 -26.76 -11.51
C LEU A 748 19.22 -28.02 -11.38
N LEU A 749 19.20 -28.87 -12.41
CA LEU A 749 18.50 -30.15 -12.34
C LEU A 749 19.04 -31.02 -11.21
N THR A 750 20.36 -31.08 -11.06
CA THR A 750 21.02 -31.81 -9.97
C THR A 750 20.64 -31.22 -8.62
N HIS A 751 20.68 -29.90 -8.49
CA HIS A 751 20.29 -29.19 -7.27
C HIS A 751 18.84 -29.50 -6.89
N PHE A 752 17.87 -29.31 -7.79
CA PHE A 752 16.46 -29.59 -7.54
C PHE A 752 16.15 -31.08 -7.29
N THR A 753 17.00 -31.99 -7.78
CA THR A 753 16.93 -33.41 -7.46
C THR A 753 17.42 -33.72 -6.04
N GLY A 754 18.39 -32.94 -5.55
CA GLY A 754 18.96 -33.08 -4.21
C GLY A 754 18.16 -32.43 -3.08
N ILE A 755 17.15 -31.61 -3.40
CA ILE A 755 16.28 -30.98 -2.39
C ILE A 755 15.38 -32.03 -1.74
N ASP A 756 15.35 -32.05 -0.40
CA ASP A 756 14.38 -32.84 0.35
C ASP A 756 12.96 -32.31 0.12
N ARG A 757 12.07 -33.19 -0.37
CA ARG A 757 10.67 -32.89 -0.68
C ARG A 757 9.72 -33.35 0.42
N SER A 758 10.23 -33.46 1.65
CA SER A 758 9.43 -33.72 2.83
C SER A 758 8.52 -32.53 3.19
N THR A 759 7.77 -32.66 4.28
CA THR A 759 6.77 -31.67 4.74
C THR A 759 7.35 -30.27 4.84
N GLY A 760 6.80 -29.32 4.06
CA GLY A 760 7.22 -27.92 4.04
C GLY A 760 7.92 -27.48 2.74
N PHE A 761 8.06 -28.36 1.75
CA PHE A 761 8.62 -28.00 0.45
C PHE A 761 7.79 -26.92 -0.29
N GLY A 762 8.45 -25.84 -0.71
CA GLY A 762 7.81 -24.63 -1.26
C GLY A 762 7.46 -24.68 -2.76
N ASN A 763 7.75 -25.78 -3.46
CA ASN A 763 7.44 -25.98 -4.89
C ASN A 763 7.92 -24.81 -5.78
N GLY A 764 7.03 -24.18 -6.56
CA GLY A 764 7.39 -23.07 -7.45
C GLY A 764 7.99 -21.87 -6.70
N ARG A 765 7.66 -21.69 -5.42
CA ARG A 765 8.32 -20.68 -4.56
C ARG A 765 9.80 -21.00 -4.37
N THR A 766 10.16 -22.29 -4.23
CA THR A 766 11.56 -22.72 -4.14
C THR A 766 12.30 -22.47 -5.45
N ALA A 767 11.71 -22.78 -6.61
CA ALA A 767 12.33 -22.49 -7.90
C ALA A 767 12.59 -20.99 -8.10
N ARG A 768 11.63 -20.14 -7.70
CA ARG A 768 11.78 -18.68 -7.72
C ARG A 768 12.87 -18.19 -6.79
N GLN A 769 12.92 -18.68 -5.55
CA GLN A 769 13.96 -18.32 -4.59
C GLN A 769 15.37 -18.72 -5.07
N VAL A 770 15.50 -19.89 -5.70
CA VAL A 770 16.77 -20.32 -6.32
C VAL A 770 17.17 -19.36 -7.44
N PHE A 771 16.24 -18.96 -8.32
CA PHE A 771 16.50 -17.97 -9.36
C PHE A 771 16.91 -16.60 -8.78
N GLU A 772 16.18 -16.08 -7.80
CA GLU A 772 16.50 -14.81 -7.12
C GLU A 772 17.92 -14.85 -6.52
N THR A 773 18.28 -15.94 -5.85
CA THR A 773 19.63 -16.15 -5.32
C THR A 773 20.69 -16.19 -6.43
N MET A 774 20.36 -16.79 -7.58
CA MET A 774 21.26 -16.80 -8.74
C MET A 774 21.48 -15.41 -9.31
N VAL A 775 20.45 -14.57 -9.37
CA VAL A 775 20.55 -13.17 -9.81
C VAL A 775 21.44 -12.37 -8.86
N GLU A 776 21.30 -12.55 -7.55
CA GLU A 776 22.16 -11.90 -6.55
C GLU A 776 23.64 -12.29 -6.71
N ARG A 777 23.92 -13.60 -6.87
CA ARG A 777 25.29 -14.10 -7.07
C ARG A 777 25.87 -13.67 -8.42
N HIS A 778 25.06 -13.65 -9.47
CA HIS A 778 25.42 -13.12 -10.78
C HIS A 778 25.80 -11.64 -10.69
N ALA A 779 24.99 -10.82 -10.04
CA ALA A 779 25.26 -9.39 -9.88
C ALA A 779 26.58 -9.15 -9.14
N SER A 780 26.83 -9.90 -8.06
CA SER A 780 28.10 -9.85 -7.34
C SER A 780 29.28 -10.23 -8.25
N ARG A 781 29.17 -11.32 -9.02
CA ARG A 781 30.22 -11.76 -9.95
C ARG A 781 30.49 -10.74 -11.06
N VAL A 782 29.45 -10.21 -11.69
CA VAL A 782 29.56 -9.28 -12.81
C VAL A 782 30.06 -7.90 -12.39
N ALA A 783 29.74 -7.44 -11.17
CA ALA A 783 30.25 -6.18 -10.62
C ALA A 783 31.79 -6.11 -10.54
N HIS A 784 32.46 -7.27 -10.46
CA HIS A 784 33.93 -7.34 -10.42
C HIS A 784 34.59 -7.43 -11.81
N LEU A 785 33.80 -7.42 -12.90
CA LEU A 785 34.33 -7.37 -14.26
C LEU A 785 34.65 -5.93 -14.68
N PRO A 786 35.83 -5.66 -15.26
CA PRO A 786 36.26 -4.31 -15.60
C PRO A 786 35.42 -3.67 -16.72
N SER A 787 34.77 -4.45 -17.58
CA SER A 787 33.86 -3.99 -18.64
C SER A 787 32.95 -5.16 -19.06
N PRO A 788 31.82 -5.40 -18.37
CA PRO A 788 30.95 -6.53 -18.68
C PRO A 788 30.27 -6.34 -20.04
N THR A 789 30.22 -7.41 -20.83
CA THR A 789 29.50 -7.43 -22.10
C THR A 789 28.01 -7.69 -21.86
N THR A 790 27.18 -7.46 -22.89
CA THR A 790 25.75 -7.85 -22.83
C THR A 790 25.56 -9.34 -22.56
N GLU A 791 26.48 -10.18 -23.05
CA GLU A 791 26.47 -11.61 -22.76
C GLU A 791 26.75 -11.88 -21.28
N ASP A 792 27.73 -11.21 -20.67
CA ASP A 792 28.03 -11.34 -19.24
C ASP A 792 26.84 -10.90 -18.37
N LEU A 793 26.13 -9.85 -18.80
CA LEU A 793 24.96 -9.31 -18.10
C LEU A 793 23.73 -10.24 -18.19
N GLN A 794 23.66 -11.10 -19.20
CA GLN A 794 22.53 -12.01 -19.43
C GLN A 794 22.81 -13.46 -19.01
N LEU A 795 24.07 -13.90 -18.96
CA LEU A 795 24.41 -15.32 -18.80
C LEU A 795 24.58 -15.72 -17.32
N LEU A 796 23.70 -16.61 -16.86
CA LEU A 796 23.78 -17.30 -15.58
C LEU A 796 24.60 -18.58 -15.71
N VAL A 797 25.64 -18.72 -14.89
CA VAL A 797 26.61 -19.82 -14.91
C VAL A 797 26.49 -20.70 -13.66
N PRO A 798 27.08 -21.91 -13.62
CA PRO A 798 26.96 -22.79 -12.46
C PRO A 798 27.43 -22.20 -11.13
N ALA A 799 28.37 -21.25 -11.17
CA ALA A 799 28.87 -20.55 -9.98
C ALA A 799 27.81 -19.65 -9.32
N ASP A 800 26.73 -19.33 -10.02
CA ASP A 800 25.65 -18.49 -9.51
C ASP A 800 24.61 -19.30 -8.71
N LEU A 801 24.63 -20.64 -8.74
CA LEU A 801 23.69 -21.46 -7.95
C LEU A 801 23.92 -21.30 -6.43
N PRO A 802 22.87 -21.42 -5.59
CA PRO A 802 22.94 -21.38 -4.12
C PRO A 802 23.87 -22.40 -3.47
#